data_AF-A0A1X7U9F4-F1
#
_entry.id   AF-A0A1X7U9F4-F1
#
_cell.length_a   1.000
_cell.length_b   1.000
_cell.length_c   1.000
_cell.angle_alpha   90.00
_cell.angle_beta   90.00
_cell.angle_gamma   90.00
#
_symmetry.space_group_name_H-M   'P 1'
#
loop_
_entity.id
_entity.type
_entity.pdbx_description
1 polymer ?
#
loop_
_entity_poly.entity_id
_entity_poly.type
_entity_poly.pdbx_seq_one_letter_code
_entity_poly.pdbx_strand_id
1 'polypeptide(L)'
;MASIKRSPPPDNAAGSSSKKLKTRDSDSPPPNFEDDLALLEVMEDEDDSSPESKWRRPSLPPIDPSTDSVVFQHIDIESYVSSPIRGVSAYRHLPSVPVLKMYGVTQEGFSVCAHVHSFMPYLYVASPFPQTTPITCKAFQDALSAAILSDARSSRETAPTPVLGIEVVSKSSLYGYQFNQSNTFLKVILSLPRFIAPAKRLLELGLDVKSVGHFSFSVFESNIEYEVRFMIDTDVVGCNWIEVPPGKYSLRKFGPPGVTTPTTRCQIELDVSCDDFISHTPEGEWQKIAPLRILSFDIECAGRKGVFPEADVDPVIQIANMIQVQGDPAPFIRNVFTLGSCSGIVGSDVRSFANEKDLLQSWCEFLQETDPDILTGYNIVNFDLPYLINRAKALKLQQFPYLGRTTSAMTVIKTSTFESKAYGKRENKLINISGRVQFDLLQVLFRDTKLRSYSLNSVSYHFLKEQKEDVPHNIITDLQNGNEDSRRRLAVYCMKDAILPLRLLEKLMSLINYIEMARVTGVPLNYLLTRGQQIKVVSQLLRKAKKHDLLMPVIKSESQEEYLGGHVIEPQRGYYSSPISVLDFSSLYPSIMQAHNLCYTTLILRNVDRDKLDPEDYIKTPSGNYFVKESVRRGILPEILEDLLSARKKAKQELKNETDPFRKKVLDGRQLALKVSANSVYGFTGATVGKLPCIEISQSVTSFGRQMIETSQKLIESKYCVANGFPYDTKVIYGDTDSVMILFGHDNVTDSIASGKEAAAYVSTHFPPPIKLEFEK
;
A
#
# COMPACT_ATOMS: atom_id res chain seq x y z
N MET A 1 -53.27 43.01 -39.30
CA MET A 1 -54.06 44.17 -38.85
C MET A 1 -55.09 43.69 -37.83
N ALA A 2 -55.19 44.38 -36.69
CA ALA A 2 -56.20 44.27 -35.61
C ALA A 2 -56.30 42.90 -34.87
N SER A 3 -55.76 42.76 -33.64
CA SER A 3 -56.33 43.14 -32.33
C SER A 3 -57.40 42.17 -31.80
N ILE A 4 -57.13 41.51 -30.66
CA ILE A 4 -57.93 41.53 -29.40
C ILE A 4 -57.55 40.34 -28.47
N LYS A 5 -57.42 40.70 -27.19
CA LYS A 5 -57.08 39.98 -25.94
C LYS A 5 -57.63 38.55 -25.77
N ARG A 6 -56.80 37.66 -25.17
CA ARG A 6 -57.21 36.71 -24.11
C ARG A 6 -56.08 36.54 -23.08
N SER A 7 -56.47 36.59 -21.82
CA SER A 7 -55.65 36.47 -20.59
C SER A 7 -55.15 35.03 -20.34
N PRO A 8 -53.97 34.84 -19.71
CA PRO A 8 -53.51 33.53 -19.23
C PRO A 8 -53.96 33.23 -17.77
N PRO A 9 -53.97 31.95 -17.35
CA PRO A 9 -54.47 31.46 -16.05
C PRO A 9 -53.42 31.61 -14.93
N PRO A 10 -53.78 31.39 -13.64
CA PRO A 10 -53.00 31.90 -12.51
C PRO A 10 -51.78 31.06 -12.15
N ASP A 11 -50.82 31.77 -11.56
CA ASP A 11 -49.54 31.30 -11.03
C ASP A 11 -49.68 30.22 -9.95
N ASN A 12 -48.92 29.14 -10.11
CA ASN A 12 -48.44 28.32 -8.99
C ASN A 12 -46.90 28.42 -8.97
N ALA A 13 -46.41 29.24 -8.04
CA ALA A 13 -45.00 29.47 -7.81
C ALA A 13 -44.38 28.33 -6.99
N ALA A 14 -43.47 27.59 -7.61
CA ALA A 14 -42.41 26.84 -6.93
C ALA A 14 -41.10 27.14 -7.66
N GLY A 15 -40.51 28.29 -7.34
CA GLY A 15 -39.23 28.72 -7.90
C GLY A 15 -38.07 28.21 -7.05
N SER A 16 -37.31 27.24 -7.57
CA SER A 16 -35.96 26.95 -7.08
C SER A 16 -35.05 28.13 -7.41
N SER A 17 -34.66 28.92 -6.42
CA SER A 17 -33.70 30.01 -6.62
C SER A 17 -32.28 29.44 -6.71
N SER A 18 -31.82 29.11 -7.90
CA SER A 18 -30.39 29.01 -8.19
C SER A 18 -29.79 30.41 -8.15
N LYS A 19 -29.25 30.81 -6.98
CA LYS A 19 -28.45 32.03 -6.86
C LYS A 19 -27.19 31.86 -7.71
N LYS A 20 -27.17 32.52 -8.87
CA LYS A 20 -25.95 32.72 -9.67
C LYS A 20 -24.87 33.34 -8.80
N LEU A 21 -23.72 32.67 -8.68
CA LEU A 21 -22.49 33.25 -8.14
C LEU A 21 -22.19 34.55 -8.91
N LYS A 22 -22.15 35.69 -8.22
CA LYS A 22 -21.53 36.90 -8.76
C LYS A 22 -20.03 36.65 -8.86
N THR A 23 -19.48 36.80 -10.06
CA THR A 23 -18.03 36.97 -10.27
C THR A 23 -17.53 38.15 -9.46
N ARG A 24 -16.54 37.90 -8.59
CA ARG A 24 -15.99 38.84 -7.61
C ARG A 24 -14.89 39.70 -8.25
N ASP A 25 -14.86 40.99 -7.93
CA ASP A 25 -13.81 41.93 -8.35
C ASP A 25 -12.43 41.47 -7.86
N SER A 26 -11.39 41.74 -8.65
CA SER A 26 -10.01 41.30 -8.43
C SER A 26 -9.26 41.99 -7.27
N ASP A 27 -9.91 42.92 -6.55
CA ASP A 27 -9.28 43.76 -5.52
C ASP A 27 -9.70 43.42 -4.07
N SER A 28 -10.51 42.38 -3.84
CA SER A 28 -10.78 41.93 -2.46
C SER A 28 -9.60 41.13 -1.89
N PRO A 29 -9.18 41.35 -0.63
CA PRO A 29 -8.16 40.54 0.02
C PRO A 29 -8.53 39.05 -0.04
N PRO A 30 -7.54 38.14 -0.07
CA PRO A 30 -7.83 36.70 -0.04
C PRO A 30 -8.70 36.38 1.18
N PRO A 31 -9.70 35.49 1.06
CA PRO A 31 -10.58 35.14 2.15
C PRO A 31 -9.79 34.66 3.36
N ASN A 32 -10.22 35.08 4.56
CA ASN A 32 -9.63 34.59 5.80
C ASN A 32 -10.10 33.13 6.02
N PHE A 33 -9.32 32.30 6.72
CA PHE A 33 -9.69 30.90 7.00
C PHE A 33 -11.04 30.79 7.75
N GLU A 34 -11.41 31.81 8.52
CA GLU A 34 -12.72 31.88 9.17
C GLU A 34 -13.88 32.01 8.16
N ASP A 35 -13.66 32.69 7.03
CA ASP A 35 -14.64 32.75 5.94
C ASP A 35 -14.85 31.36 5.33
N ASP A 36 -13.77 30.57 5.20
CA ASP A 36 -13.85 29.18 4.76
C ASP A 36 -14.67 28.32 5.73
N LEU A 37 -14.43 28.46 7.05
CA LEU A 37 -15.19 27.72 8.07
C LEU A 37 -16.68 28.08 8.06
N ALA A 38 -17.01 29.37 7.88
CA ALA A 38 -18.38 29.84 7.74
C ALA A 38 -19.05 29.31 6.46
N LEU A 39 -18.31 29.27 5.34
CA LEU A 39 -18.81 28.66 4.10
C LEU A 39 -19.11 27.17 4.27
N LEU A 40 -18.25 26.45 4.97
CA LEU A 40 -18.44 25.03 5.27
C LEU A 40 -19.64 24.77 6.18
N GLU A 41 -20.01 25.71 7.07
CA GLU A 41 -21.24 25.63 7.87
C GLU A 41 -22.49 25.76 7.00
N VAL A 42 -22.50 26.70 6.04
CA VAL A 42 -23.62 26.91 5.11
C VAL A 42 -23.82 25.72 4.14
N MET A 43 -22.81 24.88 3.98
CA MET A 43 -22.88 23.67 3.14
C MET A 43 -23.49 22.45 3.86
N GLU A 44 -23.69 22.51 5.18
CA GLU A 44 -24.37 21.45 5.93
C GLU A 44 -25.89 21.63 5.86
N ASP A 45 -26.64 20.53 5.68
CA ASP A 45 -28.09 20.54 5.84
C ASP A 45 -28.44 20.94 7.29
N GLU A 46 -29.46 21.77 7.47
CA GLU A 46 -29.98 22.22 8.78
C GLU A 46 -30.57 21.02 9.56
N ASP A 47 -29.70 20.18 10.13
CA ASP A 47 -30.07 19.12 11.07
C ASP A 47 -29.83 19.61 12.50
N ASP A 48 -30.93 19.77 13.25
CA ASP A 48 -31.04 20.36 14.60
C ASP A 48 -30.48 19.43 15.71
N SER A 49 -29.61 18.49 15.33
CA SER A 49 -29.05 17.45 16.19
C SER A 49 -27.82 17.97 16.96
N SER A 50 -27.63 17.51 18.21
CA SER A 50 -26.50 17.98 19.04
C SER A 50 -25.16 17.60 18.39
N PRO A 51 -24.08 18.39 18.55
CA PRO A 51 -22.78 18.09 17.93
C PRO A 51 -22.25 16.68 18.23
N GLU A 52 -22.53 16.16 19.42
CA GLU A 52 -22.13 14.82 19.88
C GLU A 52 -22.93 13.70 19.20
N SER A 53 -24.19 13.96 18.84
CA SER A 53 -25.00 13.00 18.08
C SER A 53 -24.44 12.78 16.66
N LYS A 54 -23.77 13.79 16.09
CA LYS A 54 -23.10 13.70 14.78
C LYS A 54 -21.80 12.89 14.81
N TRP A 55 -21.21 12.65 15.99
CA TRP A 55 -19.92 11.96 16.11
C TRP A 55 -20.00 10.48 15.76
N ARG A 56 -21.05 9.79 16.23
CA ARG A 56 -21.12 8.34 16.14
C ARG A 56 -21.40 7.88 14.71
N ARG A 57 -21.00 6.64 14.40
CA ARG A 57 -21.43 5.99 13.16
C ARG A 57 -22.95 5.80 13.16
N PRO A 58 -23.60 5.67 12.00
CA PRO A 58 -25.02 5.36 11.92
C PRO A 58 -25.39 4.15 12.78
N SER A 59 -26.58 4.16 13.37
CA SER A 59 -27.04 3.05 14.21
C SER A 59 -27.20 1.77 13.38
N LEU A 60 -26.61 0.67 13.86
CA LEU A 60 -26.63 -0.61 13.17
C LEU A 60 -28.03 -1.25 13.30
N PRO A 61 -28.71 -1.59 12.18
CA PRO A 61 -29.94 -2.37 12.23
C PRO A 61 -29.66 -3.80 12.73
N PRO A 62 -30.65 -4.51 13.29
CA PRO A 62 -30.47 -5.91 13.69
C PRO A 62 -29.98 -6.76 12.52
N ILE A 63 -28.94 -7.56 12.76
CA ILE A 63 -28.40 -8.54 11.81
C ILE A 63 -28.77 -9.94 12.29
N ASP A 64 -29.35 -10.74 11.40
CA ASP A 64 -29.58 -12.18 11.57
C ASP A 64 -28.52 -12.99 10.81
N PRO A 65 -27.60 -13.67 11.52
CA PRO A 65 -26.55 -14.47 10.89
C PRO A 65 -27.05 -15.61 10.01
N SER A 66 -28.31 -16.02 10.13
CA SER A 66 -28.88 -17.11 9.34
C SER A 66 -29.37 -16.67 7.95
N THR A 67 -29.68 -15.39 7.78
CA THR A 67 -30.25 -14.83 6.53
C THR A 67 -29.40 -13.75 5.89
N ASP A 68 -28.62 -13.02 6.69
CA ASP A 68 -27.96 -11.80 6.25
C ASP A 68 -26.47 -12.06 5.97
N SER A 69 -25.96 -11.54 4.85
CA SER A 69 -24.52 -11.50 4.59
C SER A 69 -23.90 -10.24 5.21
N VAL A 70 -22.63 -10.32 5.59
CA VAL A 70 -21.84 -9.14 6.00
C VAL A 70 -20.82 -8.85 4.91
N VAL A 71 -20.98 -7.71 4.23
CA VAL A 71 -20.12 -7.28 3.12
C VAL A 71 -19.38 -6.00 3.51
N PHE A 72 -18.05 -6.04 3.53
CA PHE A 72 -17.24 -4.92 3.99
C PHE A 72 -15.92 -4.81 3.23
N GLN A 73 -15.42 -3.59 3.07
CA GLN A 73 -14.06 -3.34 2.58
C GLN A 73 -13.10 -3.42 3.77
N HIS A 74 -12.16 -4.37 3.76
CA HIS A 74 -11.14 -4.42 4.82
C HIS A 74 -10.06 -3.36 4.59
N ILE A 75 -9.49 -2.81 5.65
CA ILE A 75 -8.45 -1.76 5.60
C ILE A 75 -7.20 -2.12 6.39
N ASP A 76 -7.33 -3.01 7.37
CA ASP A 76 -6.26 -3.44 8.26
C ASP A 76 -6.43 -4.91 8.64
N ILE A 77 -5.30 -5.59 8.84
CA ILE A 77 -5.25 -7.00 9.22
C ILE A 77 -4.14 -7.22 10.25
N GLU A 78 -4.46 -7.93 11.32
CA GLU A 78 -3.50 -8.31 12.35
C GLU A 78 -3.79 -9.74 12.85
N SER A 79 -2.78 -10.41 13.40
CA SER A 79 -2.97 -11.71 14.05
C SER A 79 -2.78 -11.65 15.57
N TYR A 80 -3.48 -12.55 16.26
CA TYR A 80 -3.34 -12.75 17.69
C TYR A 80 -3.50 -14.23 18.04
N VAL A 81 -3.15 -14.61 19.27
CA VAL A 81 -3.29 -15.98 19.76
C VAL A 81 -4.48 -16.05 20.71
N SER A 82 -5.34 -17.05 20.55
CA SER A 82 -6.47 -17.27 21.45
C SER A 82 -6.83 -18.74 21.59
N SER A 83 -7.69 -19.06 22.56
CA SER A 83 -8.29 -20.39 22.65
C SER A 83 -9.27 -20.60 21.48
N PRO A 84 -9.31 -21.80 20.89
CA PRO A 84 -10.17 -22.07 19.75
C PRO A 84 -11.66 -21.97 20.11
N ILE A 85 -12.44 -21.34 19.23
CA ILE A 85 -13.90 -21.21 19.40
C ILE A 85 -14.62 -22.43 18.83
N ARG A 86 -15.53 -23.00 19.63
CA ARG A 86 -16.32 -24.18 19.25
C ARG A 86 -17.25 -23.85 18.08
N GLY A 87 -17.28 -24.71 17.08
CA GLY A 87 -18.17 -24.57 15.91
C GLY A 87 -17.56 -23.80 14.73
N VAL A 88 -16.49 -23.01 14.97
CA VAL A 88 -15.81 -22.23 13.92
C VAL A 88 -14.37 -22.72 13.70
N SER A 89 -13.63 -23.03 14.78
CA SER A 89 -12.25 -23.48 14.67
C SER A 89 -12.16 -25.00 14.40
N ALA A 90 -11.45 -25.39 13.34
CA ALA A 90 -11.16 -26.79 13.03
C ALA A 90 -10.19 -27.44 14.05
N TYR A 91 -9.44 -26.63 14.79
CA TYR A 91 -8.36 -27.06 15.69
C TYR A 91 -8.74 -27.00 17.18
N ARG A 92 -10.00 -27.32 17.50
CA ARG A 92 -10.58 -27.27 18.86
C ARG A 92 -9.86 -28.09 19.94
N HIS A 93 -8.99 -29.01 19.54
CA HIS A 93 -8.22 -29.87 20.44
C HIS A 93 -6.93 -29.20 20.94
N LEU A 94 -6.51 -28.08 20.33
CA LEU A 94 -5.32 -27.34 20.72
C LEU A 94 -5.63 -26.37 21.87
N PRO A 95 -4.67 -26.11 22.76
CA PRO A 95 -4.86 -25.14 23.85
C PRO A 95 -4.93 -23.70 23.35
N SER A 96 -4.27 -23.40 22.23
CA SER A 96 -4.26 -22.09 21.59
C SER A 96 -4.07 -22.21 20.08
N VAL A 97 -4.61 -21.25 19.35
CA VAL A 97 -4.56 -21.15 17.89
C VAL A 97 -4.30 -19.69 17.47
N PRO A 98 -3.66 -19.47 16.31
CA PRO A 98 -3.57 -18.14 15.72
C PRO A 98 -4.92 -17.80 15.06
N VAL A 99 -5.36 -16.55 15.26
CA VAL A 99 -6.59 -16.00 14.68
C VAL A 99 -6.23 -14.67 14.02
N LEU A 100 -6.76 -14.41 12.82
CA LEU A 100 -6.61 -13.11 12.16
C LEU A 100 -7.81 -12.22 12.48
N LYS A 101 -7.58 -10.93 12.68
CA LYS A 101 -8.63 -9.90 12.70
C LYS A 101 -8.55 -9.10 11.41
N MET A 102 -9.65 -9.06 10.67
CA MET A 102 -9.82 -8.17 9.53
C MET A 102 -10.74 -7.03 9.94
N TYR A 103 -10.22 -5.80 9.93
CA TYR A 103 -11.02 -4.60 10.22
C TYR A 103 -11.44 -3.94 8.94
N GLY A 104 -12.64 -3.38 8.92
CA GLY A 104 -13.13 -2.67 7.74
C GLY A 104 -14.48 -2.00 7.93
N VAL A 105 -15.07 -1.61 6.81
CA VAL A 105 -16.30 -0.79 6.79
C VAL A 105 -17.25 -1.31 5.70
N THR A 106 -18.54 -1.39 6.02
CA THR A 106 -19.59 -1.72 5.02
C THR A 106 -19.87 -0.55 4.08
N GLN A 107 -20.68 -0.77 3.04
CA GLN A 107 -21.08 0.31 2.13
C GLN A 107 -21.87 1.42 2.84
N GLU A 108 -22.61 1.05 3.87
CA GLU A 108 -23.46 1.92 4.70
C GLU A 108 -22.68 2.63 5.80
N GLY A 109 -21.39 2.32 5.97
CA GLY A 109 -20.52 2.98 6.94
C GLY A 109 -20.46 2.31 8.31
N PHE A 110 -20.89 1.06 8.45
CA PHE A 110 -20.76 0.32 9.71
C PHE A 110 -19.34 -0.25 9.87
N SER A 111 -18.75 -0.12 11.06
CA SER A 111 -17.44 -0.72 11.33
C SER A 111 -17.53 -2.21 11.65
N VAL A 112 -16.62 -2.99 11.06
CA VAL A 112 -16.60 -4.45 11.12
C VAL A 112 -15.26 -4.94 11.66
N CYS A 113 -15.29 -5.95 12.54
CA CYS A 113 -14.16 -6.81 12.84
C CYS A 113 -14.55 -8.28 12.59
N ALA A 114 -13.93 -8.90 11.59
CA ALA A 114 -14.06 -10.33 11.33
C ALA A 114 -12.87 -11.09 11.93
N HIS A 115 -13.15 -11.98 12.87
CA HIS A 115 -12.18 -12.93 13.42
C HIS A 115 -12.15 -14.17 12.53
N VAL A 116 -11.06 -14.34 11.78
CA VAL A 116 -10.87 -15.43 10.83
C VAL A 116 -10.06 -16.55 11.48
N HIS A 117 -10.69 -17.73 11.58
CA HIS A 117 -10.16 -18.93 12.24
C HIS A 117 -9.64 -19.96 11.23
N SER A 118 -9.03 -21.03 11.75
CA SER A 118 -8.66 -22.24 11.01
C SER A 118 -7.54 -22.10 9.97
N PHE A 119 -6.91 -20.94 9.86
CA PHE A 119 -5.68 -20.78 9.08
C PHE A 119 -4.45 -21.12 9.95
N MET A 120 -3.60 -22.06 9.55
CA MET A 120 -2.39 -22.43 10.30
C MET A 120 -1.12 -22.02 9.56
N PRO A 121 -0.07 -21.55 10.26
CA PRO A 121 1.20 -21.20 9.64
C PRO A 121 1.92 -22.45 9.14
N TYR A 122 2.66 -22.31 8.04
CA TYR A 122 3.45 -23.40 7.49
C TYR A 122 4.68 -22.89 6.73
N LEU A 123 5.61 -23.81 6.50
CA LEU A 123 6.75 -23.66 5.58
C LEU A 123 6.91 -24.93 4.76
N TYR A 124 7.77 -24.89 3.74
CA TYR A 124 8.10 -26.07 2.93
C TYR A 124 9.56 -26.45 3.08
N VAL A 125 9.84 -27.75 3.00
CA VAL A 125 11.20 -28.28 2.84
C VAL A 125 11.26 -29.29 1.70
N ALA A 126 12.36 -29.31 0.96
CA ALA A 126 12.63 -30.40 0.02
C ALA A 126 12.79 -31.71 0.80
N SER A 127 12.14 -32.79 0.36
CA SER A 127 12.26 -34.09 1.03
C SER A 127 13.65 -34.69 0.77
N PRO A 128 14.51 -34.88 1.80
CA PRO A 128 15.81 -35.52 1.62
C PRO A 128 15.73 -37.04 1.74
N PHE A 129 14.54 -37.58 2.05
CA PHE A 129 14.35 -38.99 2.33
C PHE A 129 14.47 -39.83 1.06
N PRO A 130 15.17 -40.98 1.09
CA PRO A 130 15.21 -41.91 -0.03
C PRO A 130 13.81 -42.39 -0.46
N GLN A 131 12.90 -42.55 0.51
CA GLN A 131 11.49 -42.82 0.28
C GLN A 131 10.65 -41.99 1.24
N THR A 132 9.75 -41.17 0.70
CA THR A 132 8.80 -40.39 1.48
C THR A 132 7.55 -41.22 1.75
N THR A 133 7.48 -41.83 2.93
CA THR A 133 6.36 -42.65 3.40
C THR A 133 5.65 -42.01 4.60
N PRO A 134 4.40 -42.42 4.93
CA PRO A 134 3.73 -41.95 6.13
C PRO A 134 4.54 -42.17 7.43
N ILE A 135 5.28 -43.27 7.51
CA ILE A 135 6.13 -43.60 8.67
C ILE A 135 7.29 -42.61 8.79
N THR A 136 8.00 -42.33 7.69
CA THR A 136 9.10 -41.36 7.69
C THR A 136 8.60 -39.94 7.96
N CYS A 137 7.43 -39.57 7.43
CA CYS A 137 6.81 -38.26 7.70
C CYS A 137 6.44 -38.12 9.17
N LYS A 138 5.90 -39.17 9.80
CA LYS A 138 5.59 -39.16 11.23
C LYS A 138 6.85 -39.07 12.10
N ALA A 139 7.88 -39.84 11.78
CA ALA A 139 9.18 -39.77 12.47
C ALA A 139 9.80 -38.37 12.37
N PHE A 140 9.71 -37.74 11.19
CA PHE A 140 10.16 -36.37 10.96
C PHE A 140 9.35 -35.34 11.76
N GLN A 141 8.01 -35.45 11.76
CA GLN A 141 7.12 -34.61 12.55
C GLN A 141 7.49 -34.66 14.04
N ASP A 142 7.65 -35.86 14.58
CA ASP A 142 7.94 -36.07 16.00
C ASP A 142 9.34 -35.54 16.37
N ALA A 143 10.34 -35.77 15.51
CA ALA A 143 11.69 -35.24 15.70
C ALA A 143 11.73 -33.71 15.69
N LEU A 144 11.10 -33.06 14.71
CA LEU A 144 11.07 -31.60 14.62
C LEU A 144 10.29 -30.99 15.79
N SER A 145 9.16 -31.59 16.15
CA SER A 145 8.36 -31.18 17.30
C SER A 145 9.17 -31.24 18.60
N ALA A 146 9.89 -32.34 18.85
CA ALA A 146 10.76 -32.48 20.02
C ALA A 146 11.91 -31.46 20.01
N ALA A 147 12.53 -31.23 18.86
CA ALA A 147 13.63 -30.26 18.72
C ALA A 147 13.17 -28.83 19.04
N ILE A 148 12.01 -28.40 18.52
CA ILE A 148 11.44 -27.08 18.81
C ILE A 148 11.14 -26.92 20.31
N LEU A 149 10.58 -27.94 20.95
CA LEU A 149 10.31 -27.92 22.39
C LEU A 149 11.58 -27.86 23.24
N SER A 150 12.62 -28.59 22.84
CA SER A 150 13.92 -28.56 23.52
C SER A 150 14.67 -27.23 23.35
N ASP A 151 14.44 -26.53 22.24
CA ASP A 151 15.03 -25.23 21.95
C ASP A 151 14.38 -24.11 22.78
N ALA A 152 13.07 -24.21 23.02
CA ALA A 152 12.27 -23.31 23.85
C ALA A 152 12.51 -23.53 25.36
N ARG A 153 13.77 -23.36 25.83
CA ARG A 153 14.22 -23.64 27.22
C ARG A 153 13.58 -22.79 28.35
N SER A 154 12.46 -22.10 28.16
CA SER A 154 11.90 -21.17 29.17
C SER A 154 10.37 -21.07 29.29
N SER A 155 9.55 -21.66 28.43
CA SER A 155 8.09 -21.54 28.52
C SER A 155 7.47 -22.76 29.22
N ARG A 156 7.26 -22.66 30.54
CA ARG A 156 6.54 -23.63 31.39
C ARG A 156 5.01 -23.63 31.22
N GLU A 157 4.50 -23.03 30.15
CA GLU A 157 3.09 -23.22 29.76
C GLU A 157 2.94 -24.61 29.16
N THR A 158 1.80 -25.27 29.38
CA THR A 158 1.42 -26.54 28.73
C THR A 158 1.79 -26.49 27.24
N ALA A 159 2.89 -27.14 26.87
CA ALA A 159 3.52 -26.87 25.59
C ALA A 159 2.58 -27.29 24.45
N PRO A 160 2.12 -26.36 23.60
CA PRO A 160 1.30 -26.73 22.45
C PRO A 160 2.15 -27.61 21.54
N THR A 161 1.57 -28.68 20.97
CA THR A 161 2.22 -29.49 19.92
C THR A 161 2.70 -28.55 18.80
N PRO A 162 4.02 -28.31 18.62
CA PRO A 162 4.48 -27.27 17.71
C PRO A 162 4.23 -27.60 16.24
N VAL A 163 4.34 -28.88 15.87
CA VAL A 163 4.15 -29.39 14.50
C VAL A 163 2.86 -30.19 14.43
N LEU A 164 1.86 -29.66 13.74
CA LEU A 164 0.52 -30.24 13.62
C LEU A 164 0.47 -31.38 12.61
N GLY A 165 1.20 -31.25 11.50
CA GLY A 165 1.17 -32.24 10.43
C GLY A 165 2.19 -31.98 9.35
N ILE A 166 2.41 -33.01 8.54
CA ILE A 166 3.29 -33.00 7.37
C ILE A 166 2.45 -33.41 6.16
N GLU A 167 2.29 -32.51 5.19
CA GLU A 167 1.66 -32.83 3.91
C GLU A 167 2.75 -33.03 2.86
N VAL A 168 2.69 -34.15 2.13
CA VAL A 168 3.61 -34.45 1.02
C VAL A 168 3.03 -33.81 -0.24
N VAL A 169 3.80 -32.95 -0.89
CA VAL A 169 3.38 -32.24 -2.11
C VAL A 169 4.41 -32.39 -3.21
N SER A 170 3.95 -32.45 -4.46
CA SER A 170 4.80 -32.46 -5.65
C SER A 170 4.81 -31.05 -6.24
N LYS A 171 5.98 -30.38 -6.19
CA LYS A 171 6.15 -28.98 -6.62
C LYS A 171 7.54 -28.80 -7.24
N SER A 172 7.81 -27.63 -7.81
CA SER A 172 9.15 -27.27 -8.31
C SER A 172 9.68 -26.01 -7.62
N SER A 173 11.00 -25.85 -7.58
CA SER A 173 11.61 -24.58 -7.16
C SER A 173 11.29 -23.47 -8.16
N LEU A 174 10.98 -22.28 -7.67
CA LEU A 174 10.84 -21.08 -8.50
C LEU A 174 12.16 -20.62 -9.11
N TYR A 175 13.29 -20.94 -8.48
CA TYR A 175 14.61 -20.45 -8.84
C TYR A 175 15.40 -21.50 -9.63
N GLY A 176 15.68 -21.19 -10.90
CA GLY A 176 16.37 -22.06 -11.84
C GLY A 176 15.42 -23.03 -12.56
N TYR A 177 15.62 -23.18 -13.87
CA TYR A 177 14.98 -24.21 -14.68
C TYR A 177 15.58 -25.59 -14.33
N GLN A 178 14.70 -26.59 -14.17
CA GLN A 178 15.08 -27.99 -13.97
C GLN A 178 14.35 -28.84 -14.99
N PHE A 179 15.08 -29.65 -15.76
CA PHE A 179 14.50 -30.41 -16.87
C PHE A 179 13.54 -31.50 -16.37
N ASN A 180 12.24 -31.37 -16.67
CA ASN A 180 11.17 -32.33 -16.33
C ASN A 180 11.17 -32.81 -14.86
N GLN A 181 11.58 -31.96 -13.92
CA GLN A 181 11.65 -32.30 -12.50
C GLN A 181 10.52 -31.64 -11.71
N SER A 182 9.58 -32.47 -11.26
CA SER A 182 8.81 -32.17 -10.04
C SER A 182 9.50 -32.86 -8.88
N ASN A 183 9.78 -32.09 -7.82
CA ASN A 183 10.42 -32.60 -6.61
C ASN A 183 9.37 -32.87 -5.53
N THR A 184 9.66 -33.84 -4.67
CA THR A 184 8.84 -34.10 -3.48
C THR A 184 9.21 -33.11 -2.38
N PHE A 185 8.23 -32.34 -1.94
CA PHE A 185 8.34 -31.40 -0.81
C PHE A 185 7.46 -31.86 0.36
N LEU A 186 7.85 -31.43 1.55
CA LEU A 186 7.08 -31.60 2.78
C LEU A 186 6.61 -30.21 3.23
N LYS A 187 5.29 -30.01 3.25
CA LYS A 187 4.67 -28.84 3.87
C LYS A 187 4.53 -29.12 5.37
N VAL A 188 5.26 -28.34 6.16
CA VAL A 188 5.31 -28.46 7.62
C VAL A 188 4.29 -27.49 8.22
N ILE A 189 3.19 -28.02 8.73
CA ILE A 189 2.12 -27.23 9.37
C ILE A 189 2.45 -27.06 10.84
N LEU A 190 2.50 -25.81 11.29
CA LEU A 190 2.85 -25.44 12.66
C LEU A 190 1.62 -24.92 13.40
N SER A 191 1.64 -25.03 14.73
CA SER A 191 0.51 -24.58 15.56
C SER A 191 0.48 -23.08 15.80
N LEU A 192 1.61 -22.37 15.74
CA LEU A 192 1.69 -20.92 15.98
C LEU A 192 2.77 -20.26 15.11
N PRO A 193 2.58 -19.00 14.64
CA PRO A 193 3.52 -18.34 13.74
C PRO A 193 4.93 -18.20 14.32
N ARG A 194 5.03 -18.04 15.65
CA ARG A 194 6.31 -17.98 16.37
C ARG A 194 7.20 -19.21 16.20
N PHE A 195 6.65 -20.35 15.79
CA PHE A 195 7.41 -21.58 15.57
C PHE A 195 8.09 -21.65 14.18
N ILE A 196 7.76 -20.76 13.23
CA ILE A 196 8.39 -20.74 11.90
C ILE A 196 9.90 -20.50 12.00
N ALA A 197 10.32 -19.50 12.79
CA ALA A 197 11.73 -19.14 12.95
C ALA A 197 12.59 -20.26 13.57
N PRO A 198 12.23 -20.87 14.72
CA PRO A 198 13.00 -21.99 15.27
C PRO A 198 12.94 -23.22 14.37
N ALA A 199 11.78 -23.54 13.76
CA ALA A 199 11.68 -24.65 12.82
C ALA A 199 12.66 -24.48 11.65
N LYS A 200 12.65 -23.32 10.99
CA LYS A 200 13.61 -23.00 9.92
C LYS A 200 15.06 -23.23 10.37
N ARG A 201 15.46 -22.62 11.49
CA ARG A 201 16.84 -22.70 11.99
C ARG A 201 17.26 -24.16 12.26
N LEU A 202 16.42 -24.93 12.95
CA LEU A 202 16.71 -26.33 13.30
C LEU A 202 16.79 -27.20 12.04
N LEU A 203 15.91 -26.99 11.07
CA LEU A 203 15.92 -27.69 9.79
C LEU A 203 17.18 -27.39 8.96
N GLU A 204 17.65 -26.14 8.96
CA GLU A 204 18.89 -25.76 8.28
C GLU A 204 20.16 -26.30 8.99
N LEU A 205 20.16 -26.33 10.33
CA LEU A 205 21.29 -26.86 11.12
C LEU A 205 21.44 -28.38 11.00
N GLY A 206 20.32 -29.09 10.86
CA GLY A 206 20.29 -30.55 10.80
C GLY A 206 19.40 -31.14 11.89
N LEU A 207 18.66 -32.19 11.54
CA LEU A 207 17.72 -32.86 12.41
C LEU A 207 17.94 -34.37 12.36
N ASP A 208 18.06 -34.98 13.54
CA ASP A 208 18.07 -36.44 13.70
C ASP A 208 16.65 -36.99 13.62
N VAL A 209 16.32 -37.65 12.51
CA VAL A 209 15.05 -38.35 12.32
C VAL A 209 15.24 -39.80 12.74
N LYS A 210 14.61 -40.16 13.87
CA LYS A 210 14.75 -41.49 14.49
C LYS A 210 14.51 -42.60 13.47
N SER A 211 15.44 -43.55 13.40
CA SER A 211 15.41 -44.71 12.50
C SER A 211 15.44 -44.39 10.99
N VAL A 212 15.72 -43.14 10.61
CA VAL A 212 15.88 -42.72 9.20
C VAL A 212 17.29 -42.15 8.96
N GLY A 213 17.75 -41.22 9.81
CA GLY A 213 19.09 -40.63 9.70
C GLY A 213 19.14 -39.15 10.12
N HIS A 214 20.33 -38.55 9.96
CA HIS A 214 20.55 -37.12 10.16
C HIS A 214 20.44 -36.37 8.84
N PHE A 215 19.63 -35.32 8.78
CA PHE A 215 19.39 -34.56 7.55
C PHE A 215 19.40 -33.06 7.80
N SER A 216 20.03 -32.31 6.89
CA SER A 216 19.84 -30.87 6.75
C SER A 216 18.87 -30.60 5.60
N PHE A 217 18.02 -29.59 5.76
CA PHE A 217 16.93 -29.31 4.83
C PHE A 217 17.09 -27.94 4.17
N SER A 218 16.78 -27.87 2.88
CA SER A 218 16.56 -26.60 2.20
C SER A 218 15.15 -26.11 2.50
N VAL A 219 15.04 -24.93 3.12
CA VAL A 219 13.77 -24.35 3.54
C VAL A 219 13.27 -23.34 2.52
N PHE A 220 11.98 -23.41 2.23
CA PHE A 220 11.26 -22.55 1.29
C PHE A 220 10.17 -21.78 2.02
N GLU A 221 9.92 -20.55 1.57
CA GLU A 221 8.79 -19.71 2.01
C GLU A 221 8.73 -19.41 3.54
N SER A 222 9.81 -19.61 4.29
CA SER A 222 9.86 -19.36 5.74
C SER A 222 10.01 -17.90 6.16
N ASN A 223 10.21 -16.99 5.20
CA ASN A 223 10.34 -15.54 5.42
C ASN A 223 9.14 -14.76 4.86
N ILE A 224 7.93 -15.31 5.03
CA ILE A 224 6.66 -14.68 4.67
C ILE A 224 5.91 -14.38 5.97
N GLU A 225 5.45 -13.14 6.13
CA GLU A 225 4.66 -12.74 7.29
C GLU A 225 3.29 -13.45 7.27
N TYR A 226 2.77 -13.81 8.44
CA TYR A 226 1.61 -14.69 8.56
C TYR A 226 0.35 -14.10 7.90
N GLU A 227 0.13 -12.80 8.07
CA GLU A 227 -0.94 -12.03 7.45
C GLU A 227 -0.81 -12.01 5.93
N VAL A 228 0.42 -11.83 5.41
CA VAL A 228 0.69 -11.86 3.96
C VAL A 228 0.45 -13.27 3.40
N ARG A 229 0.86 -14.32 4.12
CA ARG A 229 0.58 -15.71 3.71
C ARG A 229 -0.92 -15.97 3.63
N PHE A 230 -1.67 -15.57 4.65
CA PHE A 230 -3.12 -15.67 4.67
C PHE A 230 -3.75 -14.98 3.46
N MET A 231 -3.34 -13.74 3.17
CA MET A 231 -3.83 -12.97 2.02
C MET A 231 -3.52 -13.63 0.67
N ILE A 232 -2.38 -14.29 0.53
CA ILE A 232 -2.00 -15.02 -0.68
C ILE A 232 -2.84 -16.29 -0.84
N ASP A 233 -3.11 -17.00 0.26
CA ASP A 233 -3.81 -18.29 0.24
C ASP A 233 -5.30 -18.17 0.00
N THR A 234 -5.89 -17.09 0.51
CA THR A 234 -7.32 -16.80 0.42
C THR A 234 -7.66 -15.80 -0.69
N ASP A 235 -6.67 -15.44 -1.51
CA ASP A 235 -6.80 -14.46 -2.60
C ASP A 235 -7.34 -13.09 -2.15
N VAL A 236 -7.17 -12.75 -0.86
CA VAL A 236 -7.41 -11.41 -0.31
C VAL A 236 -6.29 -10.48 -0.73
N VAL A 237 -6.62 -9.32 -1.29
CA VAL A 237 -5.66 -8.25 -1.61
C VAL A 237 -5.91 -7.04 -0.72
N GLY A 238 -5.00 -6.08 -0.65
CA GLY A 238 -5.22 -4.90 0.20
C GLY A 238 -6.47 -4.14 -0.23
N CYS A 239 -7.28 -3.71 0.73
CA CYS A 239 -8.45 -2.86 0.48
C CYS A 239 -9.51 -3.45 -0.48
N ASN A 240 -9.63 -4.77 -0.58
CA ASN A 240 -10.73 -5.40 -1.32
C ASN A 240 -11.96 -5.62 -0.44
N TRP A 241 -13.05 -5.99 -1.11
CA TRP A 241 -14.31 -6.32 -0.46
C TRP A 241 -14.33 -7.79 -0.05
N ILE A 242 -14.76 -8.03 1.18
CA ILE A 242 -14.95 -9.35 1.77
C ILE A 242 -16.45 -9.51 2.03
N GLU A 243 -16.97 -10.67 1.63
CA GLU A 243 -18.34 -11.07 1.91
C GLU A 243 -18.33 -12.30 2.80
N VAL A 244 -19.09 -12.25 3.89
CA VAL A 244 -19.33 -13.39 4.77
C VAL A 244 -20.78 -13.83 4.59
N PRO A 245 -21.06 -14.96 3.91
CA PRO A 245 -22.42 -15.36 3.56
C PRO A 245 -23.30 -15.73 4.78
N PRO A 246 -24.63 -15.81 4.60
CA PRO A 246 -25.53 -16.28 5.64
C PRO A 246 -25.20 -17.70 6.09
N GLY A 247 -25.35 -17.96 7.39
CA GLY A 247 -25.09 -19.24 8.04
C GLY A 247 -23.60 -19.59 8.18
N LYS A 248 -22.69 -18.71 7.74
CA LYS A 248 -21.24 -18.95 7.74
C LYS A 248 -20.47 -18.22 8.85
N TYR A 249 -21.17 -17.43 9.66
CA TYR A 249 -20.58 -16.69 10.75
C TYR A 249 -21.44 -16.71 12.01
N SER A 250 -20.80 -16.42 13.13
CA SER A 250 -21.48 -16.14 14.39
C SER A 250 -21.11 -14.75 14.89
N LEU A 251 -22.11 -13.98 15.32
CA LEU A 251 -21.88 -12.67 15.93
C LEU A 251 -21.38 -12.82 17.37
N ARG A 252 -20.44 -11.97 17.74
CA ARG A 252 -20.04 -11.78 19.15
C ARG A 252 -20.97 -10.77 19.80
N LYS A 253 -21.57 -11.15 20.93
CA LYS A 253 -22.53 -10.31 21.66
C LYS A 253 -22.32 -10.50 23.16
N PHE A 254 -22.62 -9.47 23.94
CA PHE A 254 -22.70 -9.63 25.39
C PHE A 254 -23.91 -10.53 25.71
N GLY A 255 -23.69 -11.55 26.54
CA GLY A 255 -24.70 -12.58 26.76
C GLY A 255 -24.32 -13.59 27.84
N PRO A 256 -25.13 -14.66 28.01
CA PRO A 256 -24.87 -15.70 29.00
C PRO A 256 -23.60 -16.50 28.69
N PRO A 257 -23.07 -17.26 29.67
CA PRO A 257 -21.92 -18.13 29.47
C PRO A 257 -22.09 -19.04 28.25
N GLY A 258 -21.11 -19.03 27.34
CA GLY A 258 -21.13 -19.78 26.08
C GLY A 258 -21.32 -18.91 24.82
N VAL A 259 -21.71 -17.64 24.97
CA VAL A 259 -21.65 -16.65 23.89
C VAL A 259 -20.28 -15.97 23.91
N THR A 260 -19.60 -15.90 22.77
CA THR A 260 -18.33 -15.19 22.65
C THR A 260 -18.58 -13.69 22.77
N THR A 261 -17.96 -13.06 23.77
CA THR A 261 -18.11 -11.61 24.02
C THR A 261 -17.26 -10.78 23.06
N PRO A 262 -17.72 -9.58 22.67
CA PRO A 262 -16.92 -8.65 21.89
C PRO A 262 -15.58 -8.30 22.57
N THR A 263 -14.53 -8.20 21.75
CA THR A 263 -13.17 -7.81 22.15
C THR A 263 -12.71 -6.52 21.44
N THR A 264 -13.59 -5.96 20.62
CA THR A 264 -13.35 -4.74 19.85
C THR A 264 -14.47 -3.71 20.09
N ARG A 265 -14.25 -2.51 19.57
CA ARG A 265 -15.23 -1.41 19.57
C ARG A 265 -16.01 -1.31 18.24
N CYS A 266 -15.86 -2.29 17.34
CA CYS A 266 -16.60 -2.29 16.06
C CYS A 266 -18.09 -2.54 16.29
N GLN A 267 -18.94 -2.01 15.40
CA GLN A 267 -20.38 -2.22 15.47
C GLN A 267 -20.76 -3.68 15.16
N ILE A 268 -20.05 -4.30 14.21
CA ILE A 268 -20.19 -5.70 13.84
C ILE A 268 -18.90 -6.43 14.25
N GLU A 269 -18.97 -7.36 15.19
CA GLU A 269 -17.87 -8.29 15.51
C GLU A 269 -18.35 -9.72 15.28
N LEU A 270 -17.67 -10.45 14.40
CA LEU A 270 -18.07 -11.81 13.98
C LEU A 270 -16.90 -12.78 13.98
N ASP A 271 -17.20 -14.07 14.12
CA ASP A 271 -16.28 -15.19 13.92
C ASP A 271 -16.65 -15.93 12.64
N VAL A 272 -15.63 -16.23 11.81
CA VAL A 272 -15.77 -16.94 10.52
C VAL A 272 -14.57 -17.87 10.31
N SER A 273 -14.75 -19.00 9.62
CA SER A 273 -13.64 -19.85 9.18
C SER A 273 -12.94 -19.25 7.95
N CYS A 274 -11.65 -19.53 7.75
CA CYS A 274 -10.93 -19.07 6.56
C CYS A 274 -11.50 -19.58 5.23
N ASP A 275 -12.25 -20.68 5.27
CA ASP A 275 -12.86 -21.31 4.09
C ASP A 275 -14.29 -20.83 3.80
N ASP A 276 -14.84 -19.98 4.68
CA ASP A 276 -16.27 -19.66 4.72
C ASP A 276 -16.59 -18.20 4.32
N PHE A 277 -15.59 -17.41 3.93
CA PHE A 277 -15.78 -16.06 3.38
C PHE A 277 -15.40 -16.00 1.89
N ILE A 278 -15.87 -14.97 1.20
CA ILE A 278 -15.61 -14.70 -0.21
C ILE A 278 -14.73 -13.46 -0.32
N SER A 279 -13.58 -13.60 -0.99
CA SER A 279 -12.71 -12.50 -1.36
C SER A 279 -13.07 -12.00 -2.76
N HIS A 280 -13.63 -10.79 -2.86
CA HIS A 280 -14.01 -10.23 -4.15
C HIS A 280 -12.81 -9.58 -4.84
N THR A 281 -12.65 -9.86 -6.14
CA THR A 281 -11.62 -9.20 -6.96
C THR A 281 -12.03 -7.74 -7.18
N PRO A 282 -11.15 -6.74 -7.02
CA PRO A 282 -11.50 -5.32 -7.13
C PRO A 282 -11.70 -4.90 -8.61
N GLU A 283 -12.75 -5.41 -9.23
CA GLU A 283 -13.18 -5.11 -10.60
C GLU A 283 -14.70 -4.89 -10.65
N GLY A 284 -15.18 -4.13 -11.64
CA GLY A 284 -16.60 -3.80 -11.78
C GLY A 284 -17.15 -3.12 -10.52
N GLU A 285 -18.25 -3.65 -9.97
CA GLU A 285 -18.89 -3.10 -8.76
C GLU A 285 -17.97 -3.12 -7.52
N TRP A 286 -17.04 -4.06 -7.44
CA TRP A 286 -16.11 -4.21 -6.32
C TRP A 286 -14.90 -3.27 -6.38
N GLN A 287 -14.83 -2.38 -7.39
CA GLN A 287 -13.87 -1.27 -7.42
C GLN A 287 -14.24 -0.13 -6.47
N LYS A 288 -15.49 -0.06 -6.01
CA LYS A 288 -15.96 0.98 -5.08
C LYS A 288 -15.11 1.02 -3.81
N ILE A 289 -15.06 2.19 -3.17
CA ILE A 289 -14.39 2.42 -1.89
C ILE A 289 -15.49 2.68 -0.86
N ALA A 290 -15.39 2.06 0.31
CA ALA A 290 -16.31 2.27 1.42
C ALA A 290 -16.22 3.72 1.92
N PRO A 291 -17.27 4.26 2.59
CA PRO A 291 -17.25 5.60 3.19
C PRO A 291 -16.34 5.63 4.43
N LEU A 292 -15.03 5.59 4.22
CA LEU A 292 -14.02 5.59 5.28
C LEU A 292 -14.03 6.95 5.99
N ARG A 293 -14.05 6.94 7.33
CA ARG A 293 -13.87 8.15 8.15
C ARG A 293 -12.38 8.45 8.28
N ILE A 294 -11.97 9.63 7.82
CA ILE A 294 -10.60 10.12 7.85
C ILE A 294 -10.53 11.22 8.90
N LEU A 295 -9.83 10.96 10.00
CA LEU A 295 -9.52 11.96 11.02
C LEU A 295 -8.17 12.60 10.70
N SER A 296 -8.17 13.90 10.43
CA SER A 296 -6.96 14.72 10.45
C SER A 296 -6.93 15.53 11.74
N PHE A 297 -5.79 15.53 12.43
CA PHE A 297 -5.64 16.26 13.68
C PHE A 297 -4.25 16.87 13.80
N ASP A 298 -4.16 17.88 14.66
CA ASP A 298 -2.95 18.64 14.98
C ASP A 298 -2.99 19.05 16.46
N ILE A 299 -1.83 19.19 17.10
CA ILE A 299 -1.73 19.56 18.52
C ILE A 299 -0.87 20.80 18.73
N GLU A 300 -1.22 21.56 19.76
CA GLU A 300 -0.37 22.66 20.26
C GLU A 300 0.10 22.39 21.68
N CYS A 301 1.37 22.73 21.93
CA CYS A 301 2.01 22.57 23.24
C CYS A 301 2.57 23.90 23.74
N ALA A 302 2.34 24.22 25.02
CA ALA A 302 2.95 25.41 25.64
C ALA A 302 4.36 25.10 26.15
N GLY A 303 5.36 25.36 25.32
CA GLY A 303 6.77 25.11 25.64
C GLY A 303 7.46 26.22 26.45
N ARG A 304 8.60 25.87 27.05
CA ARG A 304 9.55 26.81 27.66
C ARG A 304 10.32 27.57 26.56
N LYS A 305 10.64 28.85 26.81
CA LYS A 305 11.35 29.70 25.83
C LYS A 305 12.70 29.09 25.43
N GLY A 306 12.91 28.92 24.13
CA GLY A 306 14.17 28.40 23.56
C GLY A 306 14.37 26.89 23.65
N VAL A 307 13.38 26.14 24.18
CA VAL A 307 13.43 24.68 24.32
C VAL A 307 12.32 24.07 23.47
N PHE A 308 12.65 23.03 22.70
CA PHE A 308 11.64 22.28 21.95
C PHE A 308 10.73 21.52 22.95
N PRO A 309 9.41 21.46 22.75
CA PRO A 309 8.50 20.86 23.73
C PRO A 309 8.90 19.42 24.12
N GLU A 310 8.91 19.14 25.43
CA GLU A 310 9.20 17.84 26.02
C GLU A 310 7.97 17.32 26.76
N ALA A 311 7.46 16.15 26.38
CA ALA A 311 6.18 15.62 26.88
C ALA A 311 6.13 15.42 28.41
N ASP A 312 7.27 15.22 29.06
CA ASP A 312 7.34 15.06 30.53
C ASP A 312 7.10 16.38 31.29
N VAL A 313 7.24 17.53 30.62
CA VAL A 313 7.20 18.86 31.25
C VAL A 313 6.12 19.73 30.62
N ASP A 314 6.21 19.93 29.31
CA ASP A 314 5.43 20.94 28.59
C ASP A 314 4.02 20.39 28.27
N PRO A 315 2.93 21.11 28.60
CA PRO A 315 1.57 20.60 28.44
C PRO A 315 1.05 20.71 27.01
N VAL A 316 0.19 19.77 26.64
CA VAL A 316 -0.72 19.89 25.48
C VAL A 316 -1.83 20.86 25.86
N ILE A 317 -2.03 21.87 25.03
CA ILE A 317 -2.97 22.97 25.29
C ILE A 317 -4.12 23.04 24.29
N GLN A 318 -3.92 22.56 23.06
CA GLN A 318 -4.99 22.44 22.09
C GLN A 318 -4.85 21.18 21.24
N ILE A 319 -5.98 20.60 20.84
CA ILE A 319 -6.05 19.52 19.84
C ILE A 319 -7.19 19.85 18.87
N ALA A 320 -6.85 20.16 17.62
CA ALA A 320 -7.83 20.40 16.57
C ALA A 320 -8.10 19.12 15.78
N ASN A 321 -9.37 18.88 15.41
CA ASN A 321 -9.78 17.67 14.71
C ASN A 321 -10.72 18.01 13.55
N MET A 322 -10.46 17.38 12.41
CA MET A 322 -11.25 17.45 11.20
C MET A 322 -11.59 16.01 10.77
N ILE A 323 -12.87 15.64 10.73
CA ILE A 323 -13.30 14.33 10.22
C ILE A 323 -14.07 14.51 8.93
N GLN A 324 -13.58 13.84 7.88
CA GLN A 324 -14.17 13.80 6.55
C GLN A 324 -14.42 12.35 6.15
N VAL A 325 -15.53 12.10 5.47
CA VAL A 325 -15.78 10.79 4.84
C VAL A 325 -15.14 10.78 3.46
N GLN A 326 -14.48 9.68 3.11
CA GLN A 326 -13.82 9.53 1.81
C GLN A 326 -14.83 9.71 0.66
N GLY A 327 -14.61 10.74 -0.16
CA GLY A 327 -15.46 11.08 -1.30
C GLY A 327 -16.34 12.31 -1.07
N ASP A 328 -16.57 12.70 0.18
CA ASP A 328 -17.32 13.90 0.52
C ASP A 328 -16.50 15.17 0.27
N PRO A 329 -17.13 16.29 -0.08
CA PRO A 329 -16.43 17.53 -0.44
C PRO A 329 -15.86 18.29 0.76
N ALA A 330 -16.27 17.96 1.98
CA ALA A 330 -15.95 18.71 3.19
C ALA A 330 -15.96 17.82 4.45
N PRO A 331 -15.23 18.22 5.52
CA PRO A 331 -15.32 17.58 6.82
C PRO A 331 -16.68 17.89 7.48
N PHE A 332 -17.31 16.85 8.06
CA PHE A 332 -18.59 16.96 8.79
C PHE A 332 -18.40 17.12 10.30
N ILE A 333 -17.19 16.91 10.81
CA ILE A 333 -16.81 17.27 12.18
C ILE A 333 -15.62 18.21 12.12
N ARG A 334 -15.78 19.35 12.78
CA ARG A 334 -14.78 20.41 12.92
C ARG A 334 -14.80 20.83 14.37
N ASN A 335 -13.78 20.45 15.14
CA ASN A 335 -13.73 20.81 16.55
C ASN A 335 -12.32 21.11 17.03
N VAL A 336 -12.23 21.76 18.18
CA VAL A 336 -10.98 22.05 18.87
C VAL A 336 -11.16 21.88 20.37
N PHE A 337 -10.28 21.08 20.97
CA PHE A 337 -10.22 20.85 22.39
C PHE A 337 -9.19 21.82 22.96
N THR A 338 -9.57 22.68 23.91
CA THR A 338 -8.70 23.73 24.46
C THR A 338 -8.50 23.59 25.96
N LEU A 339 -7.29 23.87 26.44
CA LEU A 339 -7.02 24.07 27.85
C LEU A 339 -7.36 25.52 28.22
N GLY A 340 -8.27 25.72 29.18
CA GLY A 340 -8.84 27.03 29.48
C GLY A 340 -9.93 27.45 28.48
N SER A 341 -10.64 28.56 28.81
CA SER A 341 -11.77 29.05 28.02
C SER A 341 -11.35 29.56 26.65
N CYS A 342 -12.16 29.32 25.62
CA CYS A 342 -11.92 29.81 24.27
C CYS A 342 -13.21 30.41 23.72
N SER A 343 -13.14 31.60 23.12
CA SER A 343 -14.31 32.21 22.49
C SER A 343 -14.72 31.39 21.26
N GLY A 344 -16.03 31.44 20.92
CA GLY A 344 -16.61 30.63 19.85
C GLY A 344 -15.98 30.87 18.47
N ILE A 345 -15.93 29.81 17.67
CA ILE A 345 -15.44 29.83 16.29
C ILE A 345 -16.59 29.39 15.40
N VAL A 346 -16.93 30.22 14.41
CA VAL A 346 -18.05 29.97 13.48
C VAL A 346 -17.81 28.65 12.73
N GLY A 347 -18.86 27.84 12.58
CA GLY A 347 -18.80 26.54 11.92
C GLY A 347 -17.94 25.47 12.64
N SER A 348 -17.64 25.63 13.93
CA SER A 348 -16.77 24.72 14.68
C SER A 348 -17.20 24.53 16.14
N ASP A 349 -17.08 23.30 16.64
CA ASP A 349 -17.33 22.96 18.06
C ASP A 349 -16.08 23.25 18.91
N VAL A 350 -16.18 24.16 19.87
CA VAL A 350 -15.08 24.56 20.77
C VAL A 350 -15.31 23.94 22.14
N ARG A 351 -14.42 23.02 22.54
CA ARG A 351 -14.50 22.30 23.82
C ARG A 351 -13.41 22.73 24.76
N SER A 352 -13.75 23.52 25.77
CA SER A 352 -12.79 24.04 26.75
C SER A 352 -12.75 23.20 28.03
N PHE A 353 -11.55 22.83 28.48
CA PHE A 353 -11.31 22.02 29.66
C PHE A 353 -10.52 22.80 30.71
N ALA A 354 -10.84 22.62 31.98
CA ALA A 354 -10.15 23.30 33.07
C ALA A 354 -8.74 22.74 33.34
N ASN A 355 -8.50 21.48 33.00
CA ASN A 355 -7.21 20.83 33.18
C ASN A 355 -6.88 19.90 31.99
N GLU A 356 -5.59 19.63 31.84
CA GLU A 356 -5.05 18.86 30.71
C GLU A 356 -5.45 17.38 30.75
N LYS A 357 -5.65 16.81 31.95
CA LYS A 357 -6.06 15.40 32.08
C LYS A 357 -7.42 15.17 31.46
N ASP A 358 -8.38 16.05 31.75
CA ASP A 358 -9.72 15.99 31.20
C ASP A 358 -9.71 16.24 29.68
N LEU A 359 -8.85 17.15 29.20
CA LEU A 359 -8.65 17.39 27.76
C LEU A 359 -8.19 16.11 27.04
N LEU A 360 -7.11 15.48 27.51
CA LEU A 360 -6.55 14.27 26.89
C LEU A 360 -7.51 13.08 27.00
N GLN A 361 -8.16 12.92 28.15
CA GLN A 361 -9.15 11.85 28.35
C GLN A 361 -10.35 12.04 27.41
N SER A 362 -10.86 13.26 27.28
CA SER A 362 -11.97 13.57 26.38
C SER A 362 -11.59 13.41 24.91
N TRP A 363 -10.35 13.71 24.52
CA TRP A 363 -9.88 13.45 23.16
C TRP A 363 -9.77 11.94 22.87
N CYS A 364 -9.33 11.14 23.85
CA CYS A 364 -9.31 9.69 23.74
C CYS A 364 -10.74 9.12 23.54
N GLU A 365 -11.71 9.63 24.29
CA GLU A 365 -13.13 9.27 24.16
C GLU A 365 -13.68 9.70 22.79
N PHE A 366 -13.40 10.93 22.35
CA PHE A 366 -13.75 11.42 21.02
C PHE A 366 -13.24 10.50 19.91
N LEU A 367 -11.96 10.08 19.97
CA LEU A 367 -11.38 9.15 19.00
C LEU A 367 -12.10 7.78 19.02
N GLN A 368 -12.49 7.30 20.20
CA GLN A 368 -13.20 6.03 20.34
C GLN A 368 -14.64 6.11 19.82
N GLU A 369 -15.35 7.22 20.06
CA GLU A 369 -16.75 7.41 19.67
C GLU A 369 -16.93 7.73 18.18
N THR A 370 -16.03 8.53 17.62
CA THR A 370 -16.06 8.87 16.18
C THR A 370 -15.60 7.72 15.29
N ASP A 371 -14.82 6.80 15.86
CA ASP A 371 -14.33 5.57 15.23
C ASP A 371 -13.72 5.78 13.83
N PRO A 372 -12.69 6.63 13.66
CA PRO A 372 -12.08 6.88 12.37
C PRO A 372 -11.29 5.66 11.86
N ASP A 373 -11.35 5.44 10.55
CA ASP A 373 -10.67 4.36 9.84
C ASP A 373 -9.21 4.72 9.53
N ILE A 374 -9.01 5.98 9.14
CA ILE A 374 -7.71 6.54 8.79
C ILE A 374 -7.37 7.67 9.76
N LEU A 375 -6.17 7.65 10.32
CA LEU A 375 -5.58 8.74 11.09
C LEU A 375 -4.56 9.46 10.21
N THR A 376 -4.78 10.73 9.93
CA THR A 376 -3.89 11.57 9.12
C THR A 376 -3.61 12.89 9.84
N GLY A 377 -2.79 13.71 9.21
CA GLY A 377 -2.20 14.93 9.74
C GLY A 377 -0.82 15.13 9.12
N TYR A 378 -0.04 16.05 9.67
CA TYR A 378 1.31 16.34 9.18
C TYR A 378 2.35 16.08 10.27
N ASN A 379 3.17 15.03 10.12
CA ASN A 379 4.16 14.59 11.12
C ASN A 379 3.58 13.91 12.37
N ILE A 380 2.33 13.45 12.30
CA ILE A 380 1.63 12.78 13.41
C ILE A 380 2.31 11.52 13.93
N VAL A 381 3.04 10.79 13.08
CA VAL A 381 3.69 9.54 13.49
C VAL A 381 4.97 9.81 14.28
N ASN A 382 5.68 10.90 13.98
CA ASN A 382 6.97 11.20 14.61
C ASN A 382 6.86 12.28 15.70
N PHE A 383 5.78 13.05 15.75
CA PHE A 383 5.57 14.08 16.77
C PHE A 383 4.25 13.87 17.53
N ASP A 384 3.09 14.11 16.92
CA ASP A 384 1.82 14.26 17.64
C ASP A 384 1.41 13.03 18.46
N LEU A 385 1.32 11.85 17.82
CA LEU A 385 0.95 10.61 18.51
C LEU A 385 1.98 10.23 19.59
N PRO A 386 3.31 10.22 19.32
CA PRO A 386 4.29 10.00 20.37
C PRO A 386 4.18 10.99 21.54
N TYR A 387 3.96 12.27 21.24
CA TYR A 387 3.86 13.33 22.25
C TYR A 387 2.65 13.10 23.15
N LEU A 388 1.47 12.88 22.56
CA LEU A 388 0.23 12.60 23.29
C LEU A 388 0.36 11.36 24.19
N ILE A 389 0.90 10.26 23.67
CA ILE A 389 1.08 9.00 24.43
C ILE A 389 2.05 9.21 25.59
N ASN A 390 3.19 9.87 25.36
CA ASN A 390 4.18 10.13 26.41
C ASN A 390 3.66 11.12 27.45
N ARG A 391 2.92 12.17 27.03
CA ARG A 391 2.32 13.14 27.94
C ARG A 391 1.26 12.51 28.83
N ALA A 392 0.39 11.69 28.25
CA ALA A 392 -0.60 10.93 29.01
C ALA A 392 0.06 9.98 30.03
N LYS A 393 1.19 9.36 29.66
CA LYS A 393 2.00 8.53 30.58
C LYS A 393 2.59 9.38 31.72
N ALA A 394 3.15 10.55 31.44
CA ALA A 394 3.68 11.47 32.45
C ALA A 394 2.58 11.92 33.44
N LEU A 395 1.37 12.15 32.93
CA LEU A 395 0.18 12.52 33.72
C LEU A 395 -0.53 11.33 34.38
N LYS A 396 -0.05 10.10 34.14
CA LYS A 396 -0.56 8.82 34.68
C LYS A 396 -1.99 8.48 34.23
N LEU A 397 -2.38 8.88 33.02
CA LEU A 397 -3.68 8.53 32.42
C LEU A 397 -3.67 7.08 31.95
N GLN A 398 -4.27 6.19 32.74
CA GLN A 398 -4.24 4.75 32.48
C GLN A 398 -5.08 4.33 31.26
N GLN A 399 -6.13 5.08 30.92
CA GLN A 399 -7.05 4.73 29.83
C GLN A 399 -6.65 5.32 28.47
N PHE A 400 -5.83 6.37 28.46
CA PHE A 400 -5.37 7.02 27.24
C PHE A 400 -4.67 6.09 26.22
N PRO A 401 -3.78 5.15 26.61
CA PRO A 401 -3.05 4.35 25.63
C PRO A 401 -3.91 3.27 24.95
N TYR A 402 -5.23 3.26 25.10
CA TYR A 402 -6.13 2.32 24.41
C TYR A 402 -6.83 2.99 23.21
N LEU A 403 -6.04 3.47 22.25
CA LEU A 403 -6.50 4.26 21.09
C LEU A 403 -7.08 3.41 19.94
N GLY A 404 -6.72 2.11 19.88
CA GLY A 404 -7.16 1.19 18.83
C GLY A 404 -8.59 0.67 19.00
N ARG A 405 -9.06 -0.10 18.02
CA ARG A 405 -10.36 -0.79 18.06
C ARG A 405 -10.36 -2.00 18.98
N THR A 406 -9.24 -2.68 19.19
CA THR A 406 -9.14 -3.77 20.18
C THR A 406 -9.08 -3.18 21.59
N THR A 407 -10.02 -3.56 22.46
CA THR A 407 -10.19 -2.93 23.78
C THR A 407 -9.09 -3.29 24.77
N SER A 408 -8.46 -4.45 24.62
CA SER A 408 -7.39 -4.92 25.51
C SER A 408 -5.98 -4.55 25.05
N ALA A 409 -5.84 -3.96 23.85
CA ALA A 409 -4.53 -3.70 23.25
C ALA A 409 -4.02 -2.30 23.62
N MET A 410 -2.92 -2.25 24.38
CA MET A 410 -2.24 -1.00 24.69
C MET A 410 -1.43 -0.53 23.48
N THR A 411 -1.50 0.76 23.20
CA THR A 411 -0.73 1.47 22.17
C THR A 411 0.69 1.69 22.67
N VAL A 412 1.66 1.23 21.90
CA VAL A 412 3.10 1.27 22.22
C VAL A 412 3.85 1.89 21.06
N ILE A 413 4.84 2.72 21.38
CA ILE A 413 5.74 3.33 20.42
C ILE A 413 6.99 2.45 20.28
N LYS A 414 7.31 2.06 19.05
CA LYS A 414 8.57 1.38 18.72
C LYS A 414 9.35 2.21 17.71
N THR A 415 10.61 2.48 17.99
CA THR A 415 11.50 3.10 17.00
C THR A 415 11.85 2.09 15.91
N SER A 416 11.76 2.51 14.65
CA SER A 416 12.13 1.71 13.48
C SER A 416 12.95 2.54 12.52
N THR A 417 14.07 1.99 12.05
CA THR A 417 14.91 2.62 11.04
C THR A 417 14.61 2.01 9.68
N PHE A 418 14.30 2.86 8.70
CA PHE A 418 14.15 2.47 7.31
C PHE A 418 15.31 3.04 6.49
N GLU A 419 15.92 2.21 5.65
CA GLU A 419 17.05 2.61 4.81
C GLU A 419 16.90 2.04 3.39
N SER A 420 17.07 2.91 2.39
CA SER A 420 17.18 2.51 0.99
C SER A 420 17.91 3.57 0.18
N LYS A 421 18.53 3.19 -0.95
CA LYS A 421 19.15 4.16 -1.88
C LYS A 421 18.15 5.20 -2.42
N ALA A 422 16.88 4.80 -2.61
CA ALA A 422 15.84 5.67 -3.18
C ALA A 422 15.27 6.69 -2.17
N TYR A 423 15.13 6.31 -0.89
CA TYR A 423 14.45 7.12 0.12
C TYR A 423 15.39 7.64 1.23
N GLY A 424 16.67 7.25 1.20
CA GLY A 424 17.66 7.53 2.24
C GLY A 424 17.45 6.70 3.49
N LYS A 425 18.19 7.06 4.55
CA LYS A 425 18.06 6.51 5.90
C LYS A 425 17.20 7.45 6.76
N ARG A 426 16.14 6.91 7.35
CA ARG A 426 15.20 7.66 8.19
C ARG A 426 14.83 6.84 9.41
N GLU A 427 14.81 7.48 10.56
CA GLU A 427 14.18 6.93 11.77
C GLU A 427 12.71 7.35 11.78
N ASN A 428 11.82 6.39 11.93
CA ASN A 428 10.39 6.61 12.11
C ASN A 428 9.90 5.88 13.36
N LYS A 429 8.72 6.26 13.86
CA LYS A 429 8.03 5.49 14.91
C LYS A 429 7.01 4.53 14.29
N LEU A 430 6.87 3.35 14.89
CA LEU A 430 5.81 2.39 14.65
C LEU A 430 4.91 2.39 15.87
N ILE A 431 3.64 2.75 15.69
CA ILE A 431 2.66 2.87 16.76
C ILE A 431 1.53 1.88 16.45
N ASN A 432 1.23 0.96 17.37
CA ASN A 432 0.18 -0.04 17.15
C ASN A 432 -1.20 0.51 17.55
N ILE A 433 -1.98 0.94 16.57
CA ILE A 433 -3.37 1.39 16.76
C ILE A 433 -4.27 0.42 15.97
N SER A 434 -4.52 -0.75 16.54
CA SER A 434 -5.21 -1.86 15.87
C SER A 434 -6.52 -1.44 15.20
N GLY A 435 -6.67 -1.76 13.91
CA GLY A 435 -7.89 -1.49 13.14
C GLY A 435 -8.03 -0.06 12.63
N ARG A 436 -7.03 0.82 12.84
CA ARG A 436 -6.95 2.18 12.30
C ARG A 436 -5.64 2.36 11.54
N VAL A 437 -5.72 2.78 10.29
CA VAL A 437 -4.52 2.98 9.46
C VAL A 437 -3.96 4.38 9.68
N GLN A 438 -2.68 4.48 10.02
CA GLN A 438 -1.97 5.75 10.11
C GLN A 438 -1.47 6.14 8.70
N PHE A 439 -1.90 7.30 8.21
CA PHE A 439 -1.61 7.84 6.89
C PHE A 439 -1.04 9.25 7.01
N ASP A 440 0.18 9.36 7.55
CA ASP A 440 0.88 10.64 7.76
C ASP A 440 1.31 11.26 6.43
N LEU A 441 0.81 12.46 6.14
CA LEU A 441 1.04 13.15 4.87
C LEU A 441 2.53 13.49 4.66
N LEU A 442 3.28 13.77 5.73
CA LEU A 442 4.71 14.06 5.59
C LEU A 442 5.46 12.84 5.03
N GLN A 443 5.08 11.63 5.48
CA GLN A 443 5.68 10.38 4.99
C GLN A 443 5.29 10.10 3.53
N VAL A 444 4.06 10.42 3.14
CA VAL A 444 3.59 10.34 1.74
C VAL A 444 4.44 11.25 0.85
N LEU A 445 4.58 12.53 1.23
CA LEU A 445 5.35 13.50 0.46
C LEU A 445 6.82 13.10 0.32
N PHE A 446 7.44 12.59 1.37
CA PHE A 446 8.82 12.09 1.31
C PHE A 446 9.02 10.90 0.38
N ARG A 447 7.97 10.12 0.11
CA ARG A 447 8.02 8.97 -0.80
C ARG A 447 7.72 9.37 -2.24
N ASP A 448 6.79 10.29 -2.44
CA ASP A 448 6.20 10.55 -3.75
C ASP A 448 6.74 11.81 -4.43
N THR A 449 7.41 12.70 -3.67
CA THR A 449 7.85 14.00 -4.17
C THR A 449 9.32 14.28 -3.87
N LYS A 450 9.91 15.23 -4.61
CA LYS A 450 11.25 15.76 -4.36
C LYS A 450 11.17 17.28 -4.24
N LEU A 451 10.93 17.76 -3.02
CA LEU A 451 10.77 19.19 -2.71
C LEU A 451 12.02 19.76 -2.03
N ARG A 452 12.23 21.07 -2.17
CA ARG A 452 13.31 21.79 -1.47
C ARG A 452 13.05 21.90 0.04
N SER A 453 11.79 22.00 0.44
CA SER A 453 11.35 22.09 1.83
C SER A 453 10.08 21.27 2.02
N TYR A 454 9.99 20.58 3.15
CA TYR A 454 8.85 19.77 3.56
C TYR A 454 8.17 20.34 4.82
N SER A 455 8.27 21.64 5.08
CA SER A 455 7.40 22.25 6.09
C SER A 455 5.96 22.34 5.57
N LEU A 456 4.96 22.19 6.46
CA LEU A 456 3.54 22.27 6.08
C LEU A 456 3.22 23.56 5.30
N ASN A 457 3.84 24.68 5.69
CA ASN A 457 3.68 25.96 4.97
C ASN A 457 4.21 25.89 3.53
N SER A 458 5.42 25.32 3.34
CA SER A 458 6.04 25.25 2.01
C SER A 458 5.24 24.37 1.06
N VAL A 459 4.75 23.23 1.56
CA VAL A 459 4.01 22.26 0.74
C VAL A 459 2.59 22.74 0.45
N SER A 460 1.94 23.40 1.42
CA SER A 460 0.63 24.04 1.22
C SER A 460 0.73 25.14 0.17
N TYR A 461 1.75 25.99 0.24
CA TYR A 461 1.98 27.01 -0.78
C TYR A 461 2.30 26.39 -2.15
N HIS A 462 3.09 25.31 -2.18
CA HIS A 462 3.45 24.66 -3.44
C HIS A 462 2.22 24.08 -4.15
N PHE A 463 1.38 23.31 -3.44
CA PHE A 463 0.28 22.54 -4.03
C PHE A 463 -1.09 23.24 -3.99
N LEU A 464 -1.40 23.97 -2.91
CA LEU A 464 -2.70 24.63 -2.71
C LEU A 464 -2.68 26.13 -3.05
N LYS A 465 -1.48 26.74 -3.12
CA LYS A 465 -1.30 28.20 -3.19
C LYS A 465 -1.84 28.94 -1.95
N GLU A 466 -1.91 28.23 -0.84
CA GLU A 466 -2.29 28.76 0.47
C GLU A 466 -1.07 28.91 1.37
N GLN A 467 -1.07 29.94 2.22
CA GLN A 467 -0.06 30.12 3.26
C GLN A 467 -0.68 29.90 4.63
N LYS A 468 0.10 29.33 5.55
CA LYS A 468 -0.24 29.28 6.97
C LYS A 468 -0.18 30.70 7.54
N GLU A 469 -1.00 30.98 8.55
CA GLU A 469 -0.70 32.13 9.40
C GLU A 469 0.58 31.83 10.19
N ASP A 470 1.48 32.79 10.30
CA ASP A 470 2.72 32.59 11.05
C ASP A 470 2.46 32.88 12.53
N VAL A 471 2.35 31.83 13.34
CA VAL A 471 2.36 31.89 14.80
C VAL A 471 3.71 31.31 15.26
N PRO A 472 4.70 32.16 15.56
CA PRO A 472 5.98 31.71 16.06
C PRO A 472 5.85 30.91 17.36
N HIS A 473 6.62 29.82 17.51
CA HIS A 473 6.52 28.95 18.70
C HIS A 473 6.76 29.69 20.02
N ASN A 474 7.52 30.78 20.02
CA ASN A 474 7.83 31.56 21.22
C ASN A 474 6.66 32.37 21.76
N ILE A 475 5.60 32.61 20.95
CA ILE A 475 4.41 33.35 21.38
C ILE A 475 3.23 32.43 21.76
N ILE A 476 3.29 31.13 21.47
CA ILE A 476 2.22 30.16 21.77
C ILE A 476 1.89 30.18 23.27
N THR A 477 2.92 30.09 24.12
CA THR A 477 2.77 30.14 25.59
C THR A 477 2.19 31.48 26.06
N ASP A 478 2.56 32.59 25.42
CA ASP A 478 2.05 33.92 25.77
C ASP A 478 0.56 34.07 25.34
N LEU A 479 0.18 33.55 24.17
CA LEU A 479 -1.21 33.51 23.70
C LEU A 479 -2.09 32.61 24.58
N GLN A 480 -1.57 31.46 25.01
CA GLN A 480 -2.28 30.55 25.91
C GLN A 480 -2.58 31.19 27.27
N ASN A 481 -1.60 31.91 27.83
CA ASN A 481 -1.71 32.60 29.12
C ASN A 481 -2.49 33.93 29.06
N GLY A 482 -2.90 34.36 27.87
CA GLY A 482 -3.76 35.52 27.69
C GLY A 482 -5.23 35.26 28.02
N ASN A 483 -6.12 35.83 27.23
CA ASN A 483 -7.57 35.73 27.39
C ASN A 483 -8.18 34.65 26.48
N GLU A 484 -9.50 34.56 26.47
CA GLU A 484 -10.23 33.60 25.62
C GLU A 484 -10.04 33.87 24.12
N ASP A 485 -9.89 35.14 23.71
CA ASP A 485 -9.68 35.52 22.31
C ASP A 485 -8.26 35.20 21.83
N SER A 486 -7.24 35.32 22.70
CA SER A 486 -5.88 34.91 22.35
C SER A 486 -5.78 33.39 22.19
N ARG A 487 -6.52 32.62 23.02
CA ARG A 487 -6.67 31.17 22.83
C ARG A 487 -7.50 30.81 21.60
N ARG A 488 -8.53 31.60 21.27
CA ARG A 488 -9.28 31.48 20.02
C ARG A 488 -8.40 31.66 18.79
N ARG A 489 -7.51 32.65 18.79
CA ARG A 489 -6.54 32.83 17.69
C ARG A 489 -5.65 31.60 17.52
N LEU A 490 -5.16 31.03 18.62
CA LEU A 490 -4.37 29.79 18.57
C LEU A 490 -5.22 28.61 18.07
N ALA A 491 -6.48 28.54 18.47
CA ALA A 491 -7.39 27.49 18.03
C ALA A 491 -7.67 27.55 16.53
N VAL A 492 -7.89 28.74 15.97
CA VAL A 492 -8.05 28.93 14.51
C VAL A 492 -6.77 28.52 13.77
N TYR A 493 -5.59 28.83 14.32
CA TYR A 493 -4.30 28.37 13.79
C TYR A 493 -4.19 26.85 13.78
N CYS A 494 -4.42 26.18 14.91
CA CYS A 494 -4.36 24.73 15.03
C CYS A 494 -5.40 24.04 14.13
N MET A 495 -6.61 24.61 14.00
CA MET A 495 -7.64 24.11 13.08
C MET A 495 -7.23 24.22 11.61
N LYS A 496 -6.54 25.30 11.23
CA LYS A 496 -5.97 25.43 9.89
C LYS A 496 -4.91 24.36 9.63
N ASP A 497 -4.10 24.05 10.64
CA ASP A 497 -3.08 23.00 10.55
C ASP A 497 -3.68 21.60 10.45
N ALA A 498 -4.82 21.36 11.11
CA ALA A 498 -5.56 20.10 11.01
C ALA A 498 -6.27 19.92 9.65
N ILE A 499 -6.74 20.98 8.98
CA ILE A 499 -7.47 20.86 7.69
C ILE A 499 -6.56 20.81 6.46
N LEU A 500 -5.40 21.47 6.49
CA LEU A 500 -4.46 21.49 5.35
C LEU A 500 -4.04 20.07 4.89
N PRO A 501 -3.77 19.10 5.80
CA PRO A 501 -3.49 17.72 5.42
C PRO A 501 -4.64 17.05 4.65
N LEU A 502 -5.90 17.28 5.02
CA LEU A 502 -7.05 16.76 4.26
C LEU A 502 -7.11 17.35 2.85
N ARG A 503 -6.98 18.69 2.74
CA ARG A 503 -6.96 19.38 1.43
C ARG A 503 -5.82 18.86 0.55
N LEU A 504 -4.63 18.67 1.11
CA LEU A 504 -3.47 18.12 0.39
C LEU A 504 -3.68 16.67 -0.02
N LEU A 505 -4.22 15.81 0.86
CA LEU A 505 -4.53 14.42 0.53
C LEU A 505 -5.50 14.32 -0.64
N GLU A 506 -6.53 15.15 -0.65
CA GLU A 506 -7.51 15.19 -1.74
C GLU A 506 -6.87 15.72 -3.03
N LYS A 507 -6.12 16.83 -2.94
CA LYS A 507 -5.45 17.46 -4.10
C LYS A 507 -4.46 16.51 -4.78
N LEU A 508 -3.75 15.71 -3.99
CA LEU A 508 -2.75 14.75 -4.45
C LEU A 508 -3.34 13.37 -4.74
N MET A 509 -4.63 13.16 -4.43
CA MET A 509 -5.33 11.87 -4.54
C MET A 509 -4.62 10.72 -3.82
N SER A 510 -3.88 11.03 -2.76
CA SER A 510 -2.91 10.10 -2.17
C SER A 510 -3.57 8.82 -1.64
N LEU A 511 -4.69 8.95 -0.90
CA LEU A 511 -5.36 7.79 -0.32
C LEU A 511 -5.90 6.84 -1.41
N ILE A 512 -6.51 7.39 -2.46
CA ILE A 512 -7.03 6.61 -3.60
C ILE A 512 -5.89 5.87 -4.30
N ASN A 513 -4.79 6.57 -4.60
CA ASN A 513 -3.62 5.98 -5.27
C ASN A 513 -3.01 4.84 -4.44
N TYR A 514 -3.00 4.97 -3.11
CA TYR A 514 -2.48 3.95 -2.20
C TYR A 514 -3.43 2.77 -2.04
N ILE A 515 -4.75 2.98 -1.99
CA ILE A 515 -5.75 1.90 -2.02
C ILE A 515 -5.58 1.06 -3.29
N GLU A 516 -5.46 1.71 -4.45
CA GLU A 516 -5.26 1.01 -5.72
C GLU A 516 -3.91 0.29 -5.79
N MET A 517 -2.84 0.90 -5.25
CA MET A 517 -1.55 0.22 -5.10
C MET A 517 -1.64 -1.03 -4.22
N ALA A 518 -2.39 -0.99 -3.11
CA ALA A 518 -2.59 -2.11 -2.21
C ALA A 518 -3.38 -3.25 -2.90
N ARG A 519 -4.41 -2.89 -3.69
CA ARG A 519 -5.19 -3.82 -4.52
C ARG A 519 -4.35 -4.51 -5.59
N VAL A 520 -3.59 -3.73 -6.36
CA VAL A 520 -2.75 -4.23 -7.46
C VAL A 520 -1.62 -5.14 -6.96
N THR A 521 -0.96 -4.75 -5.87
CA THR A 521 0.21 -5.49 -5.38
C THR A 521 -0.12 -6.56 -4.34
N GLY A 522 -1.37 -6.56 -3.84
CA GLY A 522 -1.87 -7.57 -2.90
C GLY A 522 -1.25 -7.49 -1.51
N VAL A 523 -0.80 -6.30 -1.08
CA VAL A 523 -0.22 -6.05 0.26
C VAL A 523 -1.17 -5.20 1.12
N PRO A 524 -1.08 -5.27 2.47
CA PRO A 524 -1.81 -4.38 3.36
C PRO A 524 -1.54 -2.88 3.08
N LEU A 525 -2.54 -2.02 3.34
CA LEU A 525 -2.44 -0.58 3.05
C LEU A 525 -1.29 0.09 3.84
N ASN A 526 -1.15 -0.24 5.12
CA ASN A 526 -0.11 0.27 6.01
C ASN A 526 1.32 -0.09 5.55
N TYR A 527 1.51 -1.20 4.81
CA TYR A 527 2.82 -1.57 4.27
C TYR A 527 3.32 -0.58 3.23
N LEU A 528 2.43 0.13 2.54
CA LEU A 528 2.80 1.11 1.53
C LEU A 528 3.48 2.36 2.10
N LEU A 529 3.40 2.59 3.42
CA LEU A 529 4.09 3.67 4.13
C LEU A 529 5.20 3.19 5.06
N THR A 530 5.18 1.93 5.48
CA THR A 530 6.14 1.37 6.44
C THR A 530 7.19 0.46 5.80
N ARG A 531 6.93 -0.09 4.60
CA ARG A 531 7.82 -1.02 3.87
C ARG A 531 8.26 -0.42 2.54
N GLY A 532 9.26 -1.05 1.91
CA GLY A 532 9.80 -0.66 0.59
C GLY A 532 9.12 -1.37 -0.58
N GLN A 533 9.66 -1.21 -1.79
CA GLN A 533 9.07 -1.79 -3.01
C GLN A 533 9.15 -3.33 -3.07
N GLN A 534 10.13 -3.95 -2.41
CA GLN A 534 10.37 -5.39 -2.51
C GLN A 534 9.17 -6.25 -2.07
N ILE A 535 8.46 -5.87 -0.99
CA ILE A 535 7.34 -6.67 -0.48
C ILE A 535 6.18 -6.75 -1.49
N LYS A 536 6.00 -5.71 -2.31
CA LYS A 536 4.98 -5.64 -3.36
C LYS A 536 5.26 -6.67 -4.46
N VAL A 537 6.52 -6.76 -4.90
CA VAL A 537 6.93 -7.73 -5.93
C VAL A 537 6.89 -9.15 -5.37
N VAL A 538 7.34 -9.36 -4.13
CA VAL A 538 7.27 -10.66 -3.45
C VAL A 538 5.83 -11.17 -3.34
N SER A 539 4.88 -10.32 -2.94
CA SER A 539 3.45 -10.67 -2.89
C SER A 539 2.94 -11.14 -4.25
N GLN A 540 3.17 -10.37 -5.31
CA GLN A 540 2.76 -10.73 -6.67
C GLN A 540 3.42 -12.03 -7.16
N LEU A 541 4.72 -12.18 -6.88
CA LEU A 541 5.48 -13.37 -7.25
C LEU A 541 4.92 -14.63 -6.59
N LEU A 542 4.63 -14.57 -5.28
CA LEU A 542 4.09 -15.70 -4.53
C LEU A 542 2.67 -16.08 -4.99
N ARG A 543 1.82 -15.09 -5.30
CA ARG A 543 0.47 -15.34 -5.86
C ARG A 543 0.54 -16.07 -7.20
N LYS A 544 1.50 -15.71 -8.06
CA LYS A 544 1.73 -16.42 -9.32
C LYS A 544 2.41 -17.76 -9.13
N ALA A 545 3.37 -17.88 -8.21
CA ALA A 545 4.02 -19.13 -7.87
C ALA A 545 3.00 -20.19 -7.40
N LYS A 546 2.03 -19.79 -6.57
CA LYS A 546 0.91 -20.64 -6.11
C LYS A 546 0.14 -21.25 -7.29
N LYS A 547 -0.15 -20.47 -8.33
CA LYS A 547 -0.90 -20.92 -9.52
C LYS A 547 -0.12 -21.90 -10.41
N HIS A 548 1.20 -21.92 -10.28
CA HIS A 548 2.11 -22.74 -11.09
C HIS A 548 2.79 -23.87 -10.30
N ASP A 549 2.33 -24.14 -9.07
CA ASP A 549 2.93 -25.13 -8.17
C ASP A 549 4.44 -24.92 -7.93
N LEU A 550 4.85 -23.66 -7.88
CA LEU A 550 6.24 -23.25 -7.61
C LEU A 550 6.41 -22.83 -6.16
N LEU A 551 7.58 -23.12 -5.58
CA LEU A 551 7.97 -22.70 -4.24
C LEU A 551 9.14 -21.72 -4.28
N MET A 552 9.00 -20.59 -3.59
CA MET A 552 10.05 -19.59 -3.49
C MET A 552 11.12 -20.00 -2.45
N PRO A 553 12.39 -20.20 -2.85
CA PRO A 553 13.45 -20.51 -1.90
C PRO A 553 13.80 -19.30 -1.03
N VAL A 554 14.45 -19.57 0.10
CA VAL A 554 15.03 -18.50 0.93
C VAL A 554 16.51 -18.37 0.61
N ILE A 555 16.85 -17.36 -0.20
CA ILE A 555 18.23 -17.06 -0.58
C ILE A 555 18.83 -16.09 0.45
N LYS A 556 20.03 -16.41 0.94
CA LYS A 556 20.79 -15.48 1.78
C LYS A 556 21.39 -14.39 0.88
N SER A 557 21.20 -13.13 1.25
CA SER A 557 21.86 -12.02 0.56
C SER A 557 23.36 -12.12 0.78
N GLU A 558 24.11 -12.46 -0.26
CA GLU A 558 25.58 -12.38 -0.28
C GLU A 558 26.02 -11.02 -0.86
N SER A 559 27.33 -10.77 -0.87
CA SER A 559 27.96 -9.46 -1.12
C SER A 559 27.39 -8.66 -2.30
N GLN A 560 27.47 -7.32 -2.20
CA GLN A 560 27.07 -6.38 -3.25
C GLN A 560 28.03 -6.47 -4.44
N GLU A 561 27.79 -7.38 -5.37
CA GLU A 561 28.41 -7.31 -6.69
C GLU A 561 27.66 -6.29 -7.54
N GLU A 562 28.36 -5.26 -8.00
CA GLU A 562 27.84 -4.31 -8.98
C GLU A 562 27.91 -4.94 -10.38
N TYR A 563 26.88 -4.67 -11.20
CA TYR A 563 26.83 -5.12 -12.59
C TYR A 563 26.67 -3.93 -13.53
N LEU A 564 27.06 -4.12 -14.80
CA LEU A 564 27.02 -3.07 -15.81
C LEU A 564 25.57 -2.64 -16.11
N GLY A 565 25.27 -1.35 -15.90
CA GLY A 565 23.97 -0.72 -16.05
C GLY A 565 23.58 -0.33 -17.50
N GLY A 566 22.74 0.69 -17.63
CA GLY A 566 22.34 1.27 -18.93
C GLY A 566 23.53 1.84 -19.72
N HIS A 567 23.32 2.11 -21.01
CA HIS A 567 24.30 2.76 -21.87
C HIS A 567 23.87 4.19 -22.18
N VAL A 568 24.83 5.11 -22.13
CA VAL A 568 24.66 6.50 -22.53
C VAL A 568 25.51 6.72 -23.77
N ILE A 569 24.88 7.12 -24.88
CA ILE A 569 25.59 7.48 -26.10
C ILE A 569 26.36 8.77 -25.84
N GLU A 570 27.63 8.82 -26.27
CA GLU A 570 28.47 10.00 -26.08
C GLU A 570 27.80 11.23 -26.73
N PRO A 571 27.51 12.29 -25.94
CA PRO A 571 26.77 13.44 -26.45
C PRO A 571 27.62 14.25 -27.43
N GLN A 572 27.05 14.53 -28.61
CA GLN A 572 27.55 15.59 -29.49
C GLN A 572 27.15 16.93 -28.90
N ARG A 573 28.05 17.53 -28.10
CA ARG A 573 27.76 18.75 -27.37
C ARG A 573 27.68 19.94 -28.32
N GLY A 574 26.63 20.74 -28.18
CA GLY A 574 26.46 21.95 -28.97
C GLY A 574 25.12 22.63 -28.67
N TYR A 575 24.96 23.81 -29.26
CA TYR A 575 23.67 24.47 -29.35
C TYR A 575 23.04 24.10 -30.69
N TYR A 576 21.86 23.49 -30.66
CA TYR A 576 21.12 23.07 -31.85
C TYR A 576 19.92 23.98 -32.04
N SER A 577 19.92 24.78 -33.11
CA SER A 577 18.78 25.62 -33.51
C SER A 577 17.74 24.86 -34.34
N SER A 578 18.14 23.73 -34.94
CA SER A 578 17.25 22.83 -35.66
C SER A 578 16.48 21.90 -34.70
N PRO A 579 15.25 21.49 -35.02
CA PRO A 579 14.47 20.60 -34.17
C PRO A 579 15.13 19.22 -33.98
N ILE A 580 15.18 18.77 -32.72
CA ILE A 580 15.64 17.43 -32.34
C ILE A 580 14.43 16.58 -31.97
N SER A 581 14.28 15.45 -32.66
CA SER A 581 13.24 14.47 -32.35
C SER A 581 13.70 13.53 -31.25
N VAL A 582 12.86 13.25 -30.26
CA VAL A 582 13.15 12.28 -29.20
C VAL A 582 12.30 11.04 -29.38
N LEU A 583 12.95 9.88 -29.52
CA LEU A 583 12.29 8.58 -29.55
C LEU A 583 12.65 7.79 -28.29
N ASP A 584 11.69 7.10 -27.68
CA ASP A 584 11.85 6.37 -26.42
C ASP A 584 11.18 4.99 -26.48
N PHE A 585 11.80 3.98 -25.86
CA PHE A 585 11.25 2.63 -25.76
C PHE A 585 10.16 2.57 -24.70
N SER A 586 8.96 2.17 -25.12
CA SER A 586 7.82 2.03 -24.21
C SER A 586 8.06 0.87 -23.22
N SER A 587 8.35 1.21 -21.97
CA SER A 587 8.65 0.24 -20.90
C SER A 587 9.80 -0.72 -21.27
N LEU A 588 10.96 -0.18 -21.65
CA LEU A 588 12.13 -0.93 -22.15
C LEU A 588 12.40 -2.25 -21.40
N TYR A 589 12.72 -2.17 -20.10
CA TYR A 589 13.14 -3.35 -19.33
C TYR A 589 12.03 -4.40 -19.17
N PRO A 590 10.78 -4.05 -18.80
CA PRO A 590 9.65 -4.98 -18.88
C PRO A 590 9.52 -5.66 -20.25
N SER A 591 9.60 -4.89 -21.34
CA SER A 591 9.45 -5.41 -22.71
C SER A 591 10.57 -6.38 -23.08
N ILE A 592 11.82 -6.12 -22.66
CA ILE A 592 12.96 -7.05 -22.83
C ILE A 592 12.71 -8.36 -22.09
N MET A 593 12.28 -8.28 -20.81
CA MET A 593 12.00 -9.47 -20.02
C MET A 593 10.93 -10.34 -20.67
N GLN A 594 9.87 -9.73 -21.21
CA GLN A 594 8.80 -10.43 -21.91
C GLN A 594 9.29 -11.05 -23.23
N ALA A 595 9.90 -10.25 -24.12
CA ALA A 595 10.29 -10.68 -25.46
C ALA A 595 11.31 -11.82 -25.46
N HIS A 596 12.17 -11.88 -24.44
CA HIS A 596 13.22 -12.89 -24.31
C HIS A 596 12.94 -13.92 -23.20
N ASN A 597 11.71 -13.97 -22.67
CA ASN A 597 11.27 -14.92 -21.65
C ASN A 597 12.20 -14.99 -20.41
N LEU A 598 12.70 -13.84 -19.95
CA LEU A 598 13.67 -13.75 -18.85
C LEU A 598 12.97 -13.87 -17.49
N CYS A 599 13.26 -14.94 -16.78
CA CYS A 599 12.60 -15.25 -15.51
C CYS A 599 13.46 -16.17 -14.64
N TYR A 600 13.23 -16.14 -13.31
CA TYR A 600 13.80 -17.12 -12.39
C TYR A 600 13.55 -18.57 -12.82
N THR A 601 12.35 -18.85 -13.34
CA THR A 601 11.90 -20.21 -13.70
C THR A 601 12.42 -20.69 -15.04
N THR A 602 13.01 -19.80 -15.84
CA THR A 602 13.53 -20.09 -17.19
C THR A 602 15.05 -20.01 -17.26
N LEU A 603 15.70 -19.43 -16.24
CA LEU A 603 17.15 -19.37 -16.11
C LEU A 603 17.77 -20.77 -15.97
N ILE A 604 18.72 -21.10 -16.84
CA ILE A 604 19.43 -22.39 -16.80
C ILE A 604 20.74 -22.20 -16.01
N LEU A 605 20.76 -22.71 -14.77
CA LEU A 605 21.93 -22.61 -13.88
C LEU A 605 22.88 -23.82 -13.98
N ARG A 606 22.34 -25.01 -14.28
CA ARG A 606 23.11 -26.26 -14.28
C ARG A 606 23.35 -26.73 -15.70
N ASN A 607 24.62 -27.03 -16.04
CA ASN A 607 24.98 -27.59 -17.34
C ASN A 607 24.21 -28.89 -17.63
N VAL A 608 23.98 -29.74 -16.62
CA VAL A 608 23.22 -30.99 -16.78
C VAL A 608 21.76 -30.82 -17.21
N ASP A 609 21.15 -29.66 -16.96
CA ASP A 609 19.81 -29.36 -17.50
C ASP A 609 19.91 -28.86 -18.94
N ARG A 610 20.92 -28.04 -19.25
CA ARG A 610 21.18 -27.56 -20.61
C ARG A 610 21.51 -28.69 -21.57
N ASP A 611 22.34 -29.64 -21.15
CA ASP A 611 22.81 -30.73 -22.00
C ASP A 611 21.69 -31.73 -22.36
N LYS A 612 20.49 -31.59 -21.75
CA LYS A 612 19.27 -32.36 -22.06
C LYS A 612 18.30 -31.61 -22.98
N LEU A 613 18.57 -30.34 -23.29
CA LEU A 613 17.75 -29.50 -24.15
C LEU A 613 18.38 -29.42 -25.54
N ASP A 614 17.54 -29.26 -26.57
CA ASP A 614 18.05 -28.98 -27.90
C ASP A 614 18.57 -27.53 -27.96
N PRO A 615 19.58 -27.22 -28.81
CA PRO A 615 20.08 -25.84 -28.95
C PRO A 615 19.01 -24.83 -29.37
N GLU A 616 17.91 -25.29 -29.96
CA GLU A 616 16.76 -24.46 -30.36
C GLU A 616 15.82 -24.13 -29.18
N ASP A 617 15.92 -24.85 -28.06
CA ASP A 617 15.03 -24.72 -26.90
C ASP A 617 15.43 -23.61 -25.93
N TYR A 618 16.62 -23.03 -26.11
CA TYR A 618 17.13 -21.97 -25.23
C TYR A 618 17.79 -20.85 -26.03
N ILE A 619 18.01 -19.73 -25.36
CA ILE A 619 18.79 -18.60 -25.86
C ILE A 619 20.02 -18.39 -24.98
N LYS A 620 21.06 -17.83 -25.58
CA LYS A 620 22.20 -17.24 -24.86
C LYS A 620 22.08 -15.73 -24.94
N THR A 621 22.04 -15.06 -23.79
CA THR A 621 21.95 -13.59 -23.73
C THR A 621 23.29 -12.95 -24.07
N PRO A 622 23.33 -11.65 -24.42
CA PRO A 622 24.59 -10.95 -24.67
C PRO A 622 25.54 -10.92 -23.46
N SER A 623 25.01 -11.08 -22.23
CA SER A 623 25.81 -11.23 -21.01
C SER A 623 26.34 -12.65 -20.79
N GLY A 624 25.97 -13.61 -21.64
CA GLY A 624 26.43 -15.00 -21.59
C GLY A 624 25.55 -15.96 -20.77
N ASN A 625 24.41 -15.49 -20.26
CA ASN A 625 23.48 -16.32 -19.47
C ASN A 625 22.53 -17.11 -20.38
N TYR A 626 22.00 -18.23 -19.89
CA TYR A 626 21.13 -19.12 -20.68
C TYR A 626 19.71 -19.15 -20.13
N PHE A 627 18.72 -19.02 -21.00
CA PHE A 627 17.29 -19.07 -20.64
C PHE A 627 16.53 -19.94 -21.63
N VAL A 628 15.63 -20.80 -21.13
CA VAL A 628 14.74 -21.57 -22.01
C VAL A 628 13.74 -20.65 -22.73
N LYS A 629 13.39 -21.00 -23.97
CA LYS A 629 12.35 -20.32 -24.74
C LYS A 629 10.96 -20.62 -24.18
N GLU A 630 10.01 -19.77 -24.54
CA GLU A 630 8.61 -19.90 -24.11
C GLU A 630 7.98 -21.24 -24.53
N SER A 631 8.41 -21.81 -25.67
CA SER A 631 7.99 -23.13 -26.16
C SER A 631 8.27 -24.28 -25.17
N VAL A 632 9.28 -24.14 -24.32
CA VAL A 632 9.63 -25.11 -23.28
C VAL A 632 8.94 -24.76 -21.97
N ARG A 633 9.05 -23.49 -21.56
CA ARG A 633 8.43 -22.98 -20.33
C ARG A 633 8.21 -21.49 -20.43
N ARG A 634 6.97 -21.05 -20.21
CA ARG A 634 6.65 -19.63 -20.03
C ARG A 634 7.10 -19.15 -18.65
N GLY A 635 7.85 -18.05 -18.62
CA GLY A 635 8.32 -17.43 -17.39
C GLY A 635 7.21 -16.72 -16.61
N ILE A 636 7.24 -16.82 -15.28
CA ILE A 636 6.27 -16.14 -14.40
C ILE A 636 6.48 -14.62 -14.33
N LEU A 637 7.71 -14.11 -14.48
CA LEU A 637 7.96 -12.67 -14.53
C LEU A 637 7.35 -12.03 -15.80
N PRO A 638 7.56 -12.58 -17.01
CA PRO A 638 6.82 -12.18 -18.21
C PRO A 638 5.30 -12.16 -18.02
N GLU A 639 4.72 -13.19 -17.40
CA GLU A 639 3.28 -13.27 -17.15
C GLU A 639 2.80 -12.17 -16.17
N ILE A 640 3.53 -11.92 -15.08
CA ILE A 640 3.23 -10.81 -14.16
C ILE A 640 3.26 -9.47 -14.89
N LEU A 641 4.27 -9.23 -15.71
CA LEU A 641 4.40 -7.99 -16.48
C LEU A 641 3.26 -7.83 -17.49
N GLU A 642 2.88 -8.91 -18.16
CA GLU A 642 1.76 -8.91 -19.10
C GLU A 642 0.43 -8.61 -18.43
N ASP A 643 0.16 -9.21 -17.27
CA ASP A 643 -1.03 -8.94 -16.47
C ASP A 643 -1.07 -7.46 -16.03
N LEU A 644 0.05 -6.95 -15.51
CA LEU A 644 0.15 -5.55 -15.05
C LEU A 644 -0.06 -4.56 -16.21
N LEU A 645 0.58 -4.79 -17.36
CA LEU A 645 0.46 -3.93 -18.53
C LEU A 645 -0.92 -4.03 -19.18
N SER A 646 -1.51 -5.21 -19.24
CA SER A 646 -2.87 -5.44 -19.77
C SER A 646 -3.92 -4.79 -18.87
N ALA A 647 -3.82 -4.97 -17.56
CA ALA A 647 -4.67 -4.29 -16.59
C ALA A 647 -4.51 -2.77 -16.68
N ARG A 648 -3.31 -2.26 -16.93
CA ARG A 648 -3.06 -0.82 -17.11
C ARG A 648 -3.74 -0.30 -18.36
N LYS A 649 -3.65 -1.05 -19.46
CA LYS A 649 -4.33 -0.71 -20.73
C LYS A 649 -5.85 -0.65 -20.54
N LYS A 650 -6.43 -1.65 -19.87
CA LYS A 650 -7.86 -1.69 -19.51
C LYS A 650 -8.25 -0.48 -18.65
N ALA A 651 -7.52 -0.20 -17.57
CA ALA A 651 -7.77 0.95 -16.70
C ALA A 651 -7.71 2.29 -17.45
N LYS A 652 -6.74 2.47 -18.37
CA LYS A 652 -6.67 3.68 -19.23
C LYS A 652 -7.83 3.78 -20.22
N GLN A 653 -8.39 2.66 -20.69
CA GLN A 653 -9.57 2.66 -21.57
C GLN A 653 -10.83 3.01 -20.78
N GLU A 654 -11.03 2.39 -19.61
CA GLU A 654 -12.12 2.70 -18.69
C GLU A 654 -12.08 4.19 -18.29
N LEU A 655 -10.90 4.72 -17.94
CA LEU A 655 -10.71 6.12 -17.58
C LEU A 655 -11.15 7.10 -18.68
N LYS A 656 -10.98 6.74 -19.97
CA LYS A 656 -11.41 7.58 -21.10
C LYS A 656 -12.94 7.63 -21.24
N ASN A 657 -13.63 6.55 -20.87
CA ASN A 657 -15.07 6.41 -21.05
C ASN A 657 -15.86 6.78 -19.79
N GLU A 658 -15.22 6.77 -18.62
CA GLU A 658 -15.86 7.14 -17.35
C GLU A 658 -16.27 8.62 -17.35
N THR A 659 -17.38 8.94 -16.70
CA THR A 659 -17.89 10.30 -16.54
C THR A 659 -17.88 10.76 -15.10
N ASP A 660 -18.05 9.84 -14.15
CA ASP A 660 -18.07 10.15 -12.73
C ASP A 660 -16.69 10.64 -12.25
N PRO A 661 -16.58 11.85 -11.66
CA PRO A 661 -15.30 12.42 -11.25
C PRO A 661 -14.55 11.57 -10.21
N PHE A 662 -15.27 10.94 -9.27
CA PHE A 662 -14.64 10.12 -8.24
C PHE A 662 -14.09 8.82 -8.82
N ARG A 663 -14.85 8.13 -9.66
CA ARG A 663 -14.39 6.93 -10.37
C ARG A 663 -13.22 7.22 -11.31
N LYS A 664 -13.20 8.39 -11.98
CA LYS A 664 -12.02 8.81 -12.74
C LYS A 664 -10.77 8.88 -11.88
N LYS A 665 -10.87 9.46 -10.68
CA LYS A 665 -9.75 9.52 -9.73
C LYS A 665 -9.27 8.10 -9.35
N VAL A 666 -10.20 7.17 -9.08
CA VAL A 666 -9.89 5.76 -8.79
C VAL A 666 -9.17 5.08 -9.96
N LEU A 667 -9.68 5.23 -11.18
CA LEU A 667 -9.10 4.61 -12.38
C LEU A 667 -7.72 5.18 -12.73
N ASP A 668 -7.50 6.48 -12.52
CA ASP A 668 -6.18 7.08 -12.70
C ASP A 668 -5.17 6.60 -11.65
N GLY A 669 -5.59 6.53 -10.38
CA GLY A 669 -4.77 5.92 -9.33
C GLY A 669 -4.38 4.47 -9.65
N ARG A 670 -5.33 3.69 -10.18
CA ARG A 670 -5.09 2.32 -10.64
C ARG A 670 -4.06 2.24 -11.76
N GLN A 671 -4.16 3.05 -12.81
CA GLN A 671 -3.20 2.98 -13.92
C GLN A 671 -1.78 3.42 -13.50
N LEU A 672 -1.67 4.39 -12.58
CA LEU A 672 -0.39 4.79 -11.99
C LEU A 672 0.21 3.66 -11.15
N ALA A 673 -0.60 3.01 -10.31
CA ALA A 673 -0.16 1.90 -9.47
C ALA A 673 0.39 0.72 -10.31
N LEU A 674 -0.31 0.40 -11.40
CA LEU A 674 0.12 -0.64 -12.34
C LEU A 674 1.42 -0.29 -13.05
N LYS A 675 1.61 0.99 -13.46
CA LYS A 675 2.87 1.48 -14.06
C LYS A 675 4.05 1.30 -13.10
N VAL A 676 3.91 1.78 -11.87
CA VAL A 676 4.97 1.73 -10.86
C VAL A 676 5.31 0.29 -10.50
N SER A 677 4.30 -0.58 -10.40
CA SER A 677 4.49 -2.01 -10.12
C SER A 677 5.28 -2.70 -11.22
N ALA A 678 4.92 -2.48 -12.49
CA ALA A 678 5.63 -3.07 -13.63
C ALA A 678 7.12 -2.66 -13.68
N ASN A 679 7.40 -1.37 -13.45
CA ASN A 679 8.79 -0.88 -13.42
C ASN A 679 9.61 -1.44 -12.25
N SER A 680 8.95 -1.82 -11.15
CA SER A 680 9.62 -2.34 -9.95
C SER A 680 10.06 -3.80 -10.08
N VAL A 681 9.48 -4.58 -11.01
CA VAL A 681 9.78 -6.01 -11.19
C VAL A 681 11.25 -6.23 -11.57
N TYR A 682 11.77 -5.48 -12.54
CA TYR A 682 13.19 -5.53 -12.90
C TYR A 682 14.11 -5.13 -11.73
N GLY A 683 13.79 -4.03 -11.05
CA GLY A 683 14.60 -3.55 -9.93
C GLY A 683 14.67 -4.55 -8.77
N PHE A 684 13.66 -5.40 -8.62
CA PHE A 684 13.64 -6.48 -7.64
C PHE A 684 14.65 -7.58 -7.95
N THR A 685 14.81 -8.00 -9.21
CA THR A 685 15.78 -9.05 -9.57
C THR A 685 17.22 -8.60 -9.32
N GLY A 686 17.50 -7.31 -9.54
CA GLY A 686 18.84 -6.73 -9.37
C GLY A 686 19.18 -6.29 -7.95
N ALA A 687 18.27 -6.41 -6.99
CA ALA A 687 18.48 -5.97 -5.62
C ALA A 687 19.23 -7.04 -4.80
N THR A 688 20.57 -6.94 -4.78
CA THR A 688 21.46 -7.87 -4.04
C THR A 688 21.14 -7.95 -2.55
N VAL A 689 20.82 -6.81 -1.93
CA VAL A 689 20.21 -6.76 -0.58
C VAL A 689 18.69 -6.89 -0.72
N GLY A 690 18.21 -8.12 -0.86
CA GLY A 690 16.79 -8.41 -1.11
C GLY A 690 16.39 -9.85 -0.81
N LYS A 691 15.08 -10.13 -0.92
CA LYS A 691 14.52 -11.45 -0.62
C LYS A 691 14.82 -12.53 -1.66
N LEU A 692 15.08 -12.16 -2.92
CA LEU A 692 15.30 -13.09 -4.02
C LEU A 692 16.15 -12.47 -5.15
N PRO A 693 17.42 -12.10 -4.88
CA PRO A 693 18.30 -11.54 -5.91
C PRO A 693 18.56 -12.56 -7.04
N CYS A 694 18.63 -12.08 -8.28
CA CYS A 694 19.10 -12.83 -9.45
C CYS A 694 19.76 -11.85 -10.43
N ILE A 695 21.07 -11.71 -10.28
CA ILE A 695 21.90 -10.75 -11.03
C ILE A 695 21.94 -11.14 -12.51
N GLU A 696 21.83 -12.43 -12.83
CA GLU A 696 21.88 -12.97 -14.19
C GLU A 696 20.76 -12.40 -15.08
N ILE A 697 19.56 -12.24 -14.51
CA ILE A 697 18.42 -11.60 -15.18
C ILE A 697 18.74 -10.12 -15.41
N SER A 698 19.16 -9.40 -14.37
CA SER A 698 19.40 -7.97 -14.47
C SER A 698 20.53 -7.62 -15.45
N GLN A 699 21.62 -8.38 -15.44
CA GLN A 699 22.71 -8.27 -16.40
C GLN A 699 22.25 -8.53 -17.84
N SER A 700 21.39 -9.55 -18.03
CA SER A 700 20.85 -9.86 -19.36
C SER A 700 19.95 -8.75 -19.87
N VAL A 701 19.07 -8.22 -19.01
CA VAL A 701 18.18 -7.11 -19.35
C VAL A 701 18.96 -5.87 -19.75
N THR A 702 19.95 -5.45 -18.94
CA THR A 702 20.76 -4.27 -19.27
C THR A 702 21.58 -4.51 -20.54
N SER A 703 22.12 -5.72 -20.75
CA SER A 703 22.89 -6.02 -21.96
C SER A 703 22.07 -6.03 -23.24
N PHE A 704 20.83 -6.53 -23.20
CA PHE A 704 19.89 -6.35 -24.33
C PHE A 704 19.58 -4.87 -24.55
N GLY A 705 19.34 -4.08 -23.48
CA GLY A 705 19.10 -2.65 -23.60
C GLY A 705 20.23 -1.91 -24.32
N ARG A 706 21.50 -2.20 -23.97
CA ARG A 706 22.67 -1.63 -24.66
C ARG A 706 22.72 -2.01 -26.14
N GLN A 707 22.49 -3.29 -26.45
CA GLN A 707 22.46 -3.75 -27.84
C GLN A 707 21.35 -3.07 -28.65
N MET A 708 20.17 -2.87 -28.03
CA MET A 708 19.01 -2.25 -28.68
C MET A 708 19.23 -0.78 -29.00
N ILE A 709 19.80 0.01 -28.08
CA ILE A 709 20.06 1.43 -28.32
C ILE A 709 21.13 1.62 -29.42
N GLU A 710 22.22 0.83 -29.40
CA GLU A 710 23.24 0.84 -30.46
C GLU A 710 22.67 0.42 -31.83
N THR A 711 21.79 -0.59 -31.83
CA THR A 711 21.13 -1.04 -33.06
C THR A 711 20.19 0.03 -33.60
N SER A 712 19.43 0.69 -32.73
CA SER A 712 18.52 1.78 -33.09
C SER A 712 19.28 2.94 -33.72
N GLN A 713 20.40 3.36 -33.13
CA GLN A 713 21.27 4.38 -33.71
C GLN A 713 21.73 3.99 -35.12
N LYS A 714 22.25 2.77 -35.30
CA LYS A 714 22.72 2.29 -36.60
C LYS A 714 21.59 2.25 -37.65
N LEU A 715 20.41 1.77 -37.27
CA LEU A 715 19.25 1.70 -38.16
C LEU A 715 18.78 3.09 -38.61
N ILE A 716 18.75 4.06 -37.69
CA ILE A 716 18.35 5.43 -37.98
C ILE A 716 19.36 6.11 -38.92
N GLU A 717 20.64 6.12 -38.56
CA GLU A 717 21.67 6.80 -39.34
C GLU A 717 21.90 6.15 -40.71
N SER A 718 21.72 4.83 -40.83
CA SER A 718 21.84 4.14 -42.13
C SER A 718 20.65 4.36 -43.04
N LYS A 719 19.41 4.37 -42.52
CA LYS A 719 18.22 4.56 -43.34
C LYS A 719 18.07 6.00 -43.79
N TYR A 720 18.11 6.95 -42.86
CA TYR A 720 17.78 8.36 -43.10
C TYR A 720 19.03 9.15 -43.53
N CYS A 721 19.59 8.80 -44.69
CA CYS A 721 20.79 9.43 -45.24
C CYS A 721 20.59 9.87 -46.69
N VAL A 722 21.46 10.76 -47.17
CA VAL A 722 21.39 11.32 -48.54
C VAL A 722 21.50 10.21 -49.59
N ALA A 723 22.30 9.17 -49.33
CA ALA A 723 22.45 8.02 -50.23
C ALA A 723 21.13 7.25 -50.47
N ASN A 724 20.19 7.30 -49.52
CA ASN A 724 18.87 6.66 -49.63
C ASN A 724 17.77 7.63 -50.08
N GLY A 725 18.14 8.83 -50.58
CA GLY A 725 17.20 9.82 -51.11
C GLY A 725 16.58 10.75 -50.07
N PHE A 726 17.11 10.79 -48.84
CA PHE A 726 16.69 11.77 -47.84
C PHE A 726 17.43 13.10 -48.03
N PRO A 727 16.85 14.26 -47.65
CA PRO A 727 17.47 15.57 -47.89
C PRO A 727 18.78 15.80 -47.12
N TYR A 728 18.97 15.11 -45.99
CA TYR A 728 20.11 15.30 -45.09
C TYR A 728 20.59 13.95 -44.52
N ASP A 729 21.83 13.93 -44.03
CA ASP A 729 22.35 12.81 -43.26
C ASP A 729 21.92 12.95 -41.79
N THR A 730 21.04 12.05 -41.37
CA THR A 730 20.52 12.03 -40.00
C THR A 730 21.60 11.59 -39.02
N LYS A 731 21.62 12.24 -37.84
CA LYS A 731 22.54 11.89 -36.75
C LYS A 731 21.83 11.69 -35.43
N VAL A 732 22.20 10.64 -34.72
CA VAL A 732 21.82 10.49 -33.31
C VAL A 732 22.86 11.24 -32.49
N ILE A 733 22.46 12.39 -31.95
CA ILE A 733 23.35 13.32 -31.26
C ILE A 733 23.49 13.02 -29.77
N TYR A 734 22.54 12.28 -29.20
CA TYR A 734 22.54 11.84 -27.81
C TYR A 734 21.62 10.62 -27.65
N GLY A 735 21.80 9.89 -26.55
CA GLY A 735 20.91 8.82 -26.13
C GLY A 735 21.19 8.44 -24.69
N ASP A 736 20.13 8.18 -23.93
CA ASP A 736 20.22 7.76 -22.54
C ASP A 736 19.33 6.54 -22.35
N THR A 737 19.97 5.38 -22.22
CA THR A 737 19.40 4.08 -21.85
C THR A 737 18.27 3.56 -22.76
N ASP A 738 17.11 4.20 -22.74
CA ASP A 738 15.88 3.86 -23.47
C ASP A 738 15.52 4.89 -24.54
N SER A 739 16.20 6.03 -24.60
CA SER A 739 15.88 7.11 -25.53
C SER A 739 17.03 7.47 -26.49
N VAL A 740 16.68 7.91 -27.69
CA VAL A 740 17.60 8.46 -28.70
C VAL A 740 17.12 9.83 -29.19
N MET A 741 18.06 10.77 -29.31
CA MET A 741 17.82 12.15 -29.71
C MET A 741 18.41 12.37 -31.10
N ILE A 742 17.53 12.66 -32.05
CA ILE A 742 17.81 12.55 -33.48
C ILE A 742 17.75 13.95 -34.12
N LEU A 743 18.83 14.31 -34.79
CA LEU A 743 18.90 15.45 -35.68
C LEU A 743 18.67 14.97 -37.12
N PHE A 744 17.47 15.17 -37.66
CA PHE A 744 17.13 14.87 -39.06
C PHE A 744 17.62 15.93 -40.06
N GLY A 745 17.97 17.13 -39.59
CA GLY A 745 18.40 18.25 -40.45
C GLY A 745 17.27 19.14 -40.97
N HIS A 746 16.02 18.88 -40.61
CA HIS A 746 14.87 19.72 -40.98
C HIS A 746 14.93 21.11 -40.34
N ASP A 747 14.40 22.12 -41.04
CA ASP A 747 14.30 23.50 -40.53
C ASP A 747 13.04 23.76 -39.71
N ASN A 748 12.03 22.88 -39.80
CA ASN A 748 10.74 23.06 -39.14
C ASN A 748 10.35 21.83 -38.29
N VAL A 749 9.53 22.09 -37.28
CA VAL A 749 9.11 21.09 -36.29
C VAL A 749 8.17 20.04 -36.90
N THR A 750 7.33 20.44 -37.85
CA THR A 750 6.33 19.55 -38.46
C THR A 750 6.99 18.38 -39.18
N ASP A 751 8.01 18.65 -39.99
CA ASP A 751 8.74 17.63 -40.73
C ASP A 751 9.57 16.74 -39.80
N SER A 752 10.16 17.32 -38.75
CA SER A 752 10.85 16.56 -37.70
C SER A 752 9.91 15.59 -36.97
N ILE A 753 8.71 16.03 -36.58
CA ILE A 753 7.71 15.15 -35.96
C ILE A 753 7.30 14.01 -36.92
N ALA A 754 7.11 14.32 -38.22
CA ALA A 754 6.73 13.31 -39.21
C ALA A 754 7.83 12.25 -39.38
N SER A 755 9.08 12.68 -39.57
CA SER A 755 10.25 11.77 -39.66
C SER A 755 10.48 11.00 -38.35
N GLY A 756 10.28 11.64 -37.19
CA GLY A 756 10.39 10.98 -35.89
C GLY A 756 9.37 9.85 -35.70
N LYS A 757 8.10 10.09 -36.06
CA LYS A 757 7.06 9.04 -36.02
C LYS A 757 7.33 7.89 -37.00
N GLU A 758 7.81 8.21 -38.20
CA GLU A 758 8.17 7.20 -39.19
C GLU A 758 9.37 6.36 -38.73
N ALA A 759 10.41 7.02 -38.21
CA ALA A 759 11.61 6.35 -37.69
C ALA A 759 11.27 5.46 -36.49
N ALA A 760 10.42 5.91 -35.57
CA ALA A 760 9.94 5.11 -34.45
C ALA A 760 9.24 3.82 -34.93
N ALA A 761 8.33 3.94 -35.91
CA ALA A 761 7.63 2.79 -36.48
C ALA A 761 8.61 1.84 -37.20
N TYR A 762 9.55 2.37 -37.99
CA TYR A 762 10.56 1.57 -38.71
C TYR A 762 11.50 0.82 -37.77
N VAL A 763 12.06 1.49 -36.77
CA VAL A 763 12.97 0.86 -35.81
C VAL A 763 12.24 -0.23 -35.02
N SER A 764 10.97 -0.01 -34.68
CA SER A 764 10.14 -1.00 -33.98
C SER A 764 9.99 -2.32 -34.76
N THR A 765 10.02 -2.32 -36.10
CA THR A 765 9.90 -3.57 -36.88
C THR A 765 11.12 -4.49 -36.79
N HIS A 766 12.22 -4.01 -36.22
CA HIS A 766 13.48 -4.77 -36.10
C HIS A 766 13.65 -5.44 -34.74
N PHE A 767 12.68 -5.28 -33.83
CA PHE A 767 12.69 -5.90 -32.51
C PHE A 767 11.51 -6.86 -32.34
N PRO A 768 11.68 -7.94 -31.54
CA PRO A 768 10.59 -8.85 -31.23
C PRO A 768 9.50 -8.15 -30.40
N PRO A 769 8.21 -8.47 -30.61
CA PRO A 769 7.15 -7.95 -29.74
C PRO A 769 7.35 -8.41 -28.28
N PRO A 770 6.95 -7.59 -27.28
CA PRO A 770 6.22 -6.34 -27.37
C PRO A 770 7.10 -5.08 -27.45
N ILE A 771 8.39 -5.21 -27.77
CA ILE A 771 9.32 -4.09 -27.84
C ILE A 771 8.87 -3.12 -28.93
N LYS A 772 8.73 -1.84 -28.55
CA LYS A 772 8.38 -0.76 -29.47
C LYS A 772 9.06 0.55 -29.07
N LEU A 773 9.48 1.28 -30.07
CA LEU A 773 9.99 2.64 -29.96
C LEU A 773 8.86 3.62 -30.32
N GLU A 774 8.68 4.66 -29.53
CA GLU A 774 7.61 5.65 -29.69
C GLU A 774 8.22 7.05 -29.83
N PHE A 775 7.61 7.89 -30.67
CA PHE A 775 7.93 9.32 -30.71
C PHE A 775 7.39 9.99 -29.45
N GLU A 776 8.26 10.68 -28.70
CA GLU A 776 7.91 11.33 -27.45
C GLU A 776 7.64 12.83 -27.63
N LYS A 777 8.59 13.58 -28.22
CA LYS A 777 8.56 15.04 -28.34
C LYS A 777 9.47 15.59 -29.42
#